data_AF-A0A7J6WKK1-F1
#
_entry.id   AF-A0A7J6WKK1-F1
#
_cell.length_a   1.000
_cell.length_b   1.000
_cell.length_c   1.000
_cell.angle_alpha   90.00
_cell.angle_beta   90.00
_cell.angle_gamma   90.00
#
_symmetry.space_group_name_H-M   'P 1'
#
loop_
_entity.id
_entity.type
_entity.pdbx_description
1 polymer ?
#
loop_
_entity_poly.entity_id
_entity_poly.type
_entity_poly.pdbx_seq_one_letter_code
_entity_poly.pdbx_strand_id
1 'polypeptide(L)'
;MKLFPEMIPSAAAVNGLRILRPHSKSSVYNEKLMDEIIDMQINDTNSRNRKRMKGDLAREVDVEAMIAISVGFPVDSLTEEEIEYNVIPLLGGVEQTNYIVVRNHILARWRSNVSTWLTRDHAYESIRSEHRGLVNVAYSFLLEHGYINFGLAEPIKDVCLSNGDGGEKGNVIIVGAGLAGLAAARHLMLLGFKVLLLEGRKRPGGRVRTRKMSGKGKNDGEDLVAAADLGGSVLTGINGNPFGVLARQLGFPLHKVRDICPLYLPDGKAVDSEVDSRVEVSFNRLLDKVCKLREAMLEEVNCVDVSLGSALEAFRRTYEVAEDSQERMLLNWHLANLEYANASLLSDLSMAFWDQDDPYEMGGDHCFIPGGNERFIRALADNLPIIYDRTVQRIQYGSDGVMVFAGGQVFRGDMVLCTVPLGVLKRESIEFVPELPLAKREAIQRIGFGLLNKVAMLFPYDFWGGGIDTFGHLTEDSSMRGEFFLFYSYSSVSGGPLLVALVAGESAVKFESMSPVNAVGRVLDILKGIFARKGIQVPNPVQVVCTRWGKDKFTYGSYSYVAIGASGDDYDVLAESVGDGRVFFAGEATNRRYPATMHGAFLSGLREAANILRAANKRSLVAKEKINSGREANNAKEINVIEEIDDFDKLFQTPDMSFGSFLVLFDPRSTDLDTAALLRVGFGGNHLASGALYLYSLIPRKQVMELSQVEGDGNRMRMLSSNYGVKLVGRKSLGSVGEDLIDSMKAARLNSVEGTTNAALQA
;
A
#
# COMPACT_ATOMS: atom_id res chain seq x y z
N MET A 1 -23.64 -11.45 6.91
CA MET A 1 -24.27 -12.04 8.11
C MET A 1 -24.94 -10.89 8.87
N LYS A 2 -26.28 -10.88 8.96
CA LYS A 2 -27.16 -9.94 9.69
C LYS A 2 -26.92 -10.05 11.22
N LEU A 3 -27.14 -9.12 12.17
CA LEU A 3 -28.00 -7.94 12.40
C LEU A 3 -27.42 -7.19 13.65
N PHE A 4 -27.60 -5.88 13.83
CA PHE A 4 -28.58 -5.29 14.78
C PHE A 4 -28.54 -3.73 14.78
N PRO A 5 -29.68 -3.06 15.05
CA PRO A 5 -29.98 -1.65 14.77
C PRO A 5 -30.02 -0.76 16.03
N GLU A 6 -29.97 0.57 15.86
CA GLU A 6 -30.92 1.57 16.40
C GLU A 6 -30.35 3.01 16.31
N MET A 7 -31.18 3.91 15.77
CA MET A 7 -31.13 5.39 15.90
C MET A 7 -31.36 5.80 17.38
N ILE A 8 -31.03 7.00 17.87
CA ILE A 8 -31.76 8.31 17.93
C ILE A 8 -30.77 9.32 18.64
N PRO A 9 -31.01 10.65 18.81
CA PRO A 9 -30.77 11.81 17.94
C PRO A 9 -29.72 12.85 18.43
N SER A 10 -29.28 13.71 17.50
CA SER A 10 -28.99 15.16 17.65
C SER A 10 -28.08 15.74 18.76
N ALA A 11 -27.10 16.51 18.27
CA ALA A 11 -26.50 17.73 18.85
C ALA A 11 -25.46 17.60 19.99
N ALA A 12 -24.18 17.57 19.61
CA ALA A 12 -23.09 18.35 20.21
C ALA A 12 -21.78 18.15 19.41
N ALA A 13 -20.93 19.17 19.42
CA ALA A 13 -19.57 19.24 18.87
C ALA A 13 -19.43 19.61 17.38
N VAL A 14 -19.55 20.93 17.16
CA VAL A 14 -18.75 21.74 16.23
C VAL A 14 -17.28 21.31 16.25
N ASN A 15 -16.72 20.97 15.09
CA ASN A 15 -15.38 21.36 14.63
C ASN A 15 -15.20 20.94 13.17
N GLY A 16 -14.94 21.93 12.32
CA GLY A 16 -14.93 21.83 10.87
C GLY A 16 -13.72 21.09 10.33
N LEU A 17 -13.97 20.25 9.32
CA LEU A 17 -12.98 19.54 8.51
C LEU A 17 -13.35 19.77 7.06
N ARG A 18 -12.69 20.75 6.41
CA ARG A 18 -12.80 20.93 4.97
C ARG A 18 -12.12 19.77 4.24
N ILE A 19 -12.90 18.79 3.81
CA ILE A 19 -12.58 17.64 2.93
C ILE A 19 -11.09 17.29 2.91
N LEU A 20 -10.59 16.90 4.07
CA LEU A 20 -9.96 15.60 4.22
C LEU A 20 -11.09 14.68 4.69
N ARG A 21 -11.09 13.44 4.20
CA ARG A 21 -12.21 12.49 4.17
C ARG A 21 -13.03 12.44 5.48
N PRO A 22 -14.37 12.27 5.40
CA PRO A 22 -15.24 12.30 6.58
C PRO A 22 -14.89 11.16 7.54
N HIS A 23 -14.59 11.52 8.79
CA HIS A 23 -14.41 10.58 9.89
C HIS A 23 -15.65 9.67 10.08
N SER A 24 -15.53 8.39 9.75
CA SER A 24 -16.34 7.37 10.42
C SER A 24 -15.88 7.30 11.87
N LYS A 25 -16.78 7.59 12.83
CA LYS A 25 -16.49 7.59 14.26
C LYS A 25 -15.74 6.32 14.69
N SER A 26 -14.44 6.46 14.96
CA SER A 26 -13.66 5.52 15.77
C SER A 26 -13.37 6.17 17.13
N SER A 27 -13.27 5.35 18.18
CA SER A 27 -13.10 5.77 19.58
C SER A 27 -11.96 6.78 19.75
N VAL A 28 -12.28 7.95 20.32
CA VAL A 28 -11.42 9.13 20.46
C VAL A 28 -10.15 8.82 21.28
N TYR A 29 -9.00 8.96 20.63
CA TYR A 29 -7.64 8.97 21.18
C TYR A 29 -7.38 10.25 22.00
N ASN A 30 -6.73 10.15 23.16
CA ASN A 30 -6.43 11.30 24.04
C ASN A 30 -4.91 11.42 24.27
N GLU A 31 -4.33 12.43 23.62
CA GLU A 31 -2.89 12.74 23.60
C GLU A 31 -2.31 13.06 24.98
N LYS A 32 -3.10 13.70 25.87
CA LYS A 32 -2.67 14.01 27.25
C LYS A 32 -2.39 12.77 28.09
N LEU A 33 -3.05 11.66 27.79
CA LEU A 33 -2.85 10.41 28.53
C LEU A 33 -1.48 9.79 28.22
N MET A 34 -0.95 10.00 27.01
CA MET A 34 0.37 9.47 26.63
C MET A 34 1.51 10.25 27.27
N ASP A 35 1.42 11.58 27.34
CA ASP A 35 2.42 12.41 28.01
C ASP A 35 2.44 12.14 29.53
N GLU A 36 1.26 11.98 30.15
CA GLU A 36 1.15 11.60 31.57
C GLU A 36 1.73 10.19 31.85
N ILE A 37 1.62 9.25 30.91
CA ILE A 37 2.16 7.89 31.06
C ILE A 37 3.68 7.85 30.87
N ILE A 38 4.23 8.67 29.98
CA ILE A 38 5.68 8.82 29.79
C ILE A 38 6.33 9.39 31.07
N ASP A 39 5.69 10.38 31.70
CA ASP A 39 6.17 10.94 32.96
C ASP A 39 6.03 9.97 34.15
N MET A 40 4.99 9.12 34.16
CA MET A 40 4.85 8.05 35.17
C MET A 40 5.92 6.96 35.05
N GLN A 41 6.42 6.65 33.85
CA GLN A 41 7.48 5.66 33.65
C GLN A 41 8.87 6.16 34.07
N ILE A 42 9.05 7.48 34.20
CA ILE A 42 10.29 8.10 34.69
C ILE A 42 10.38 8.05 36.22
N ASN A 43 9.24 8.03 36.93
CA ASN A 43 9.18 8.11 38.38
C ASN A 43 8.26 7.04 38.98
N ASP A 44 8.72 5.80 39.14
CA ASP A 44 8.14 4.96 40.20
C ASP A 44 9.13 3.98 40.83
N THR A 45 9.67 4.40 41.97
CA THR A 45 10.24 3.52 42.98
C THR A 45 9.16 3.09 43.97
N ASN A 46 8.88 1.79 43.96
CA ASN A 46 8.36 0.93 45.03
C ASN A 46 6.84 0.94 45.40
N SER A 47 6.26 -0.25 45.14
CA SER A 47 5.44 -1.06 46.06
C SER A 47 3.96 -0.70 46.29
N ARG A 48 3.06 -1.41 45.57
CA ARG A 48 1.83 -2.06 46.14
C ARG A 48 1.07 -2.97 45.14
N ASN A 49 1.48 -4.25 45.14
CA ASN A 49 0.73 -5.52 45.12
C ASN A 49 -0.48 -5.80 44.19
N ARG A 50 -0.19 -6.66 43.18
CA ARG A 50 -0.91 -7.83 42.61
C ARG A 50 -2.36 -7.74 42.11
N LYS A 51 -3.26 -6.94 42.68
CA LYS A 51 -4.61 -6.72 42.08
C LYS A 51 -4.58 -5.65 40.98
N ARG A 52 -3.63 -4.73 41.05
CA ARG A 52 -3.32 -3.72 40.01
C ARG A 52 -2.74 -4.41 38.75
N MET A 53 -1.81 -5.34 38.93
CA MET A 53 -1.11 -6.07 37.83
C MET A 53 -2.01 -6.74 36.78
N LYS A 54 -3.17 -7.31 37.14
CA LYS A 54 -4.06 -7.92 36.13
C LYS A 54 -4.75 -6.88 35.25
N GLY A 55 -5.11 -5.74 35.84
CA GLY A 55 -5.63 -4.59 35.09
C GLY A 55 -4.55 -3.91 34.26
N ASP A 56 -3.33 -3.81 34.81
CA ASP A 56 -2.19 -3.22 34.13
C ASP A 56 -1.74 -4.06 32.92
N LEU A 57 -1.65 -5.40 33.06
CA LEU A 57 -1.29 -6.30 31.96
C LEU A 57 -2.35 -6.32 30.84
N ALA A 58 -3.64 -6.27 31.18
CA ALA A 58 -4.69 -6.19 30.17
C ALA A 58 -4.58 -4.87 29.38
N ARG A 59 -4.32 -3.76 30.08
CA ARG A 59 -4.10 -2.46 29.44
C ARG A 59 -2.85 -2.44 28.56
N GLU A 60 -1.77 -3.11 28.96
CA GLU A 60 -0.57 -3.26 28.14
C GLU A 60 -0.88 -4.00 26.83
N VAL A 61 -1.56 -5.16 26.90
CA VAL A 61 -1.95 -5.92 25.71
C VAL A 61 -2.88 -5.11 24.79
N ASP A 62 -3.80 -4.33 25.36
CA ASP A 62 -4.66 -3.42 24.58
C ASP A 62 -3.83 -2.35 23.86
N VAL A 63 -2.84 -1.75 24.53
CA VAL A 63 -1.93 -0.77 23.92
C VAL A 63 -1.08 -1.40 22.80
N GLU A 64 -0.55 -2.60 23.02
CA GLU A 64 0.21 -3.34 22.01
C GLU A 64 -0.64 -3.66 20.77
N ALA A 65 -1.89 -4.06 20.98
CA ALA A 65 -2.84 -4.29 19.90
C ALA A 65 -3.12 -2.98 19.13
N MET A 66 -3.30 -1.85 19.80
CA MET A 66 -3.50 -0.55 19.14
C MET A 66 -2.28 -0.12 18.31
N ILE A 67 -1.07 -0.39 18.79
CA ILE A 67 0.16 -0.14 18.00
C ILE A 67 0.18 -1.03 16.75
N ALA A 68 -0.16 -2.32 16.89
CA ALA A 68 -0.23 -3.24 15.76
C ALA A 68 -1.29 -2.81 14.72
N ILE A 69 -2.46 -2.38 15.15
CA ILE A 69 -3.51 -1.81 14.28
C ILE A 69 -2.98 -0.61 13.50
N SER A 70 -2.28 0.30 14.18
CA SER A 70 -1.78 1.51 13.54
C SER A 70 -0.83 1.23 12.38
N VAL A 71 -0.21 0.04 12.33
CA VAL A 71 0.74 -0.36 11.28
C VAL A 71 0.17 -1.42 10.33
N GLY A 72 -1.14 -1.68 10.40
CA GLY A 72 -1.87 -2.49 9.44
C GLY A 72 -2.12 -3.96 9.85
N PHE A 73 -1.92 -4.32 11.12
CA PHE A 73 -2.28 -5.65 11.62
C PHE A 73 -3.67 -5.65 12.26
N PRO A 74 -4.57 -6.59 11.88
CA PRO A 74 -5.86 -6.70 12.52
C PRO A 74 -5.73 -7.25 13.95
N VAL A 75 -6.76 -6.97 14.77
CA VAL A 75 -6.76 -7.23 16.22
C VAL A 75 -6.71 -8.73 16.53
N ASP A 76 -7.48 -9.52 15.79
CA ASP A 76 -7.83 -10.90 16.13
C ASP A 76 -7.61 -11.91 14.98
N SER A 77 -7.04 -11.45 13.87
CA SER A 77 -6.76 -12.26 12.68
C SER A 77 -5.32 -12.10 12.20
N LEU A 78 -4.92 -12.96 11.26
CA LEU A 78 -3.68 -12.84 10.52
C LEU A 78 -3.93 -12.05 9.24
N THR A 79 -2.94 -11.28 8.82
CA THR A 79 -2.88 -10.68 7.49
C THR A 79 -2.61 -11.74 6.43
N GLU A 80 -2.94 -11.44 5.17
CA GLU A 80 -2.61 -12.32 4.03
C GLU A 80 -1.10 -12.59 3.94
N GLU A 81 -0.27 -11.58 4.19
CA GLU A 81 1.20 -11.72 4.21
C GLU A 81 1.68 -12.70 5.29
N GLU A 82 1.08 -12.66 6.49
CA GLU A 82 1.39 -13.61 7.57
C GLU A 82 0.99 -15.04 7.19
N ILE A 83 -0.16 -15.20 6.53
CA ILE A 83 -0.64 -16.52 6.07
C ILE A 83 0.27 -17.05 4.97
N GLU A 84 0.65 -16.23 3.99
CA GLU A 84 1.55 -16.61 2.90
C GLU A 84 2.98 -16.93 3.36
N TYR A 85 3.44 -16.23 4.39
CA TYR A 85 4.71 -16.52 5.05
C TYR A 85 4.65 -17.80 5.89
N ASN A 86 3.45 -18.36 6.10
CA ASN A 86 3.21 -19.55 6.90
C ASN A 86 3.71 -19.37 8.35
N VAL A 87 3.33 -18.25 8.98
CA VAL A 87 3.75 -17.92 10.36
C VAL A 87 3.29 -18.95 11.39
N ILE A 88 2.19 -19.64 11.08
CA ILE A 88 1.66 -20.79 11.83
C ILE A 88 1.19 -21.85 10.84
N PRO A 89 1.29 -23.15 11.17
CA PRO A 89 0.93 -24.24 10.26
C PRO A 89 -0.58 -24.48 10.13
N LEU A 90 -1.36 -24.09 11.13
CA LEU A 90 -2.82 -24.29 11.19
C LEU A 90 -3.51 -22.99 11.56
N LEU A 91 -4.49 -22.58 10.76
CA LEU A 91 -5.28 -21.38 11.01
C LEU A 91 -6.34 -21.63 12.10
N GLY A 92 -6.53 -20.62 12.94
CA GLY A 92 -7.44 -20.66 14.08
C GLY A 92 -6.87 -21.33 15.33
N GLY A 93 -7.59 -21.19 16.44
CA GLY A 93 -7.21 -21.79 17.72
C GLY A 93 -6.17 -21.00 18.52
N VAL A 94 -5.69 -21.62 19.60
CA VAL A 94 -4.89 -20.97 20.65
C VAL A 94 -3.51 -20.53 20.14
N GLU A 95 -2.90 -21.30 19.22
CA GLU A 95 -1.59 -20.97 18.68
C GLU A 95 -1.62 -19.67 17.86
N GLN A 96 -2.66 -19.45 17.05
CA GLN A 96 -2.87 -18.19 16.33
C GLN A 96 -3.02 -17.02 17.30
N THR A 97 -3.85 -17.17 18.33
CA THR A 97 -4.05 -16.12 19.35
C THR A 97 -2.74 -15.79 20.07
N ASN A 98 -1.94 -16.80 20.43
CA ASN A 98 -0.64 -16.59 21.05
C ASN A 98 0.35 -15.90 20.09
N TYR A 99 0.36 -16.28 18.81
CA TYR A 99 1.19 -15.63 17.80
C TYR A 99 0.83 -14.15 17.65
N ILE A 100 -0.47 -13.80 17.57
CA ILE A 100 -0.97 -12.43 17.48
C ILE A 100 -0.45 -11.59 18.64
N VAL A 101 -0.53 -12.11 19.87
CA VAL A 101 -0.02 -11.42 21.07
C VAL A 101 1.50 -11.23 20.99
N VAL A 102 2.25 -12.27 20.62
CA VAL A 102 3.71 -12.21 20.47
C VAL A 102 4.11 -11.17 19.39
N ARG A 103 3.44 -11.19 18.24
CA ARG A 103 3.66 -10.25 17.13
C ARG A 103 3.39 -8.81 17.55
N ASN A 104 2.28 -8.56 18.26
CA ASN A 104 1.95 -7.25 18.80
C ASN A 104 3.00 -6.76 19.81
N HIS A 105 3.45 -7.65 20.71
CA HIS A 105 4.48 -7.34 21.69
C HIS A 105 5.81 -6.90 21.04
N ILE A 106 6.29 -7.65 20.04
CA ILE A 106 7.53 -7.33 19.32
C ILE A 106 7.41 -5.98 18.61
N LEU A 107 6.28 -5.71 17.95
CA LEU A 107 6.01 -4.42 17.31
C LEU A 107 6.05 -3.26 18.30
N ALA A 108 5.30 -3.37 19.40
CA ALA A 108 5.25 -2.35 20.44
C ALA A 108 6.62 -2.07 21.05
N ARG A 109 7.40 -3.13 21.30
CA ARG A 109 8.75 -3.04 21.84
C ARG A 109 9.72 -2.31 20.93
N TRP A 110 9.66 -2.53 19.61
CA TRP A 110 10.48 -1.75 18.69
C TRP A 110 9.95 -0.31 18.56
N ARG A 111 8.63 -0.12 18.54
CA ARG A 111 8.00 1.20 18.36
C ARG A 111 8.24 2.16 19.55
N SER A 112 8.47 1.62 20.75
CA SER A 112 8.83 2.41 21.94
C SER A 112 10.21 3.07 21.80
N ASN A 113 11.14 2.44 21.07
CA ASN A 113 12.43 3.04 20.73
C ASN A 113 12.89 2.63 19.33
N VAL A 114 12.41 3.36 18.32
CA VAL A 114 12.72 3.09 16.91
C VAL A 114 14.16 3.41 16.52
N SER A 115 14.96 4.00 17.41
CA SER A 115 16.35 4.37 17.14
C SER A 115 17.36 3.27 17.52
N THR A 116 16.88 2.13 18.04
CA THR A 116 17.73 0.99 18.37
C THR A 116 17.44 -0.21 17.46
N TRP A 117 18.40 -1.13 17.40
CA TRP A 117 18.19 -2.43 16.80
C TRP A 117 17.53 -3.36 17.82
N LEU A 118 16.29 -3.77 17.57
CA LEU A 118 15.64 -4.80 18.36
C LEU A 118 16.24 -6.16 17.98
N THR A 119 17.05 -6.75 18.85
CA THR A 119 17.57 -8.11 18.66
C THR A 119 16.50 -9.16 18.96
N ARG A 120 16.72 -10.38 18.47
CA ARG A 120 15.86 -11.52 18.80
C ARG A 120 15.90 -11.87 20.29
N ASP A 121 17.04 -11.70 20.95
CA ASP A 121 17.18 -11.93 22.39
C ASP A 121 16.35 -10.92 23.20
N HIS A 122 16.38 -9.65 22.83
CA HIS A 122 15.50 -8.65 23.40
C HIS A 122 14.03 -8.97 23.12
N ALA A 123 13.68 -9.51 21.96
CA ALA A 123 12.31 -9.95 21.67
C ALA A 123 11.83 -11.11 22.55
N TYR A 124 12.73 -11.94 23.10
CA TYR A 124 12.38 -12.99 24.05
C TYR A 124 12.11 -12.47 25.46
N GLU A 125 12.67 -11.33 25.83
CA GLU A 125 12.48 -10.78 27.16
C GLU A 125 10.98 -10.51 27.39
N SER A 126 10.47 -10.92 28.55
CA SER A 126 9.04 -10.84 28.91
C SER A 126 8.11 -11.84 28.22
N ILE A 127 8.61 -12.70 27.33
CA ILE A 127 7.85 -13.81 26.71
C ILE A 127 8.23 -15.14 27.35
N ARG A 128 7.23 -15.99 27.63
CA ARG A 128 7.45 -17.33 28.21
C ARG A 128 8.24 -18.21 27.27
N SER A 129 9.11 -19.05 27.83
CA SER A 129 9.98 -19.96 27.06
C SER A 129 9.21 -20.94 26.16
N GLU A 130 7.98 -21.30 26.53
CA GLU A 130 7.07 -22.14 25.74
C GLU A 130 6.67 -21.51 24.38
N HIS A 131 6.75 -20.19 24.24
CA HIS A 131 6.42 -19.48 23.00
C HIS A 131 7.65 -19.13 22.14
N ARG A 132 8.83 -19.69 22.43
CA ARG A 132 10.06 -19.35 21.69
C ARG A 132 9.97 -19.58 20.19
N GLY A 133 9.24 -20.62 19.76
CA GLY A 133 8.98 -20.87 18.34
C GLY A 133 8.19 -19.73 17.68
N LEU A 134 7.14 -19.24 18.35
CA LEU A 134 6.32 -18.13 17.86
C LEU A 134 7.13 -16.83 17.77
N VAL A 135 7.99 -16.55 18.75
CA VAL A 135 8.88 -15.38 18.71
C VAL A 135 9.83 -15.46 17.52
N ASN A 136 10.41 -16.62 17.23
CA ASN A 136 11.31 -16.80 16.08
C ASN A 136 10.63 -16.47 14.77
N VAL A 137 9.42 -17.01 14.57
CA VAL A 137 8.69 -16.85 13.33
C VAL A 137 8.16 -15.42 13.19
N ALA A 138 7.57 -14.86 14.26
CA ALA A 138 7.09 -13.47 14.28
C ALA A 138 8.24 -12.47 14.06
N TYR A 139 9.37 -12.63 14.76
CA TYR A 139 10.53 -11.75 14.58
C TYR A 139 11.07 -11.80 13.15
N SER A 140 11.20 -13.00 12.58
CA SER A 140 11.71 -13.16 11.21
C SER A 140 10.75 -12.55 10.20
N PHE A 141 9.45 -12.83 10.31
CA PHE A 141 8.42 -12.20 9.48
C PHE A 141 8.49 -10.67 9.55
N LEU A 142 8.44 -10.10 10.76
CA LEU A 142 8.44 -8.65 10.97
C LEU A 142 9.73 -7.98 10.47
N LEU A 143 10.88 -8.63 10.61
CA LEU A 143 12.15 -8.12 10.12
C LEU A 143 12.21 -8.19 8.59
N GLU A 144 11.88 -9.34 8.00
CA GLU A 144 11.96 -9.56 6.55
C GLU A 144 11.00 -8.66 5.78
N HIS A 145 9.82 -8.35 6.34
CA HIS A 145 8.81 -7.47 5.74
C HIS A 145 9.00 -5.98 6.10
N GLY A 146 10.00 -5.65 6.93
CA GLY A 146 10.32 -4.27 7.27
C GLY A 146 9.32 -3.59 8.20
N TYR A 147 8.67 -4.35 9.08
CA TYR A 147 7.82 -3.82 10.15
C TYR A 147 8.60 -3.38 11.40
N ILE A 148 9.78 -3.96 11.60
CA ILE A 148 10.74 -3.60 12.65
C ILE A 148 12.12 -3.36 12.05
N ASN A 149 13.00 -2.70 12.79
CA ASN A 149 14.40 -2.48 12.44
C ASN A 149 14.64 -1.84 11.06
N PHE A 150 13.66 -1.13 10.51
CA PHE A 150 13.82 -0.36 9.29
C PHE A 150 14.23 1.08 9.60
N GLY A 151 14.82 1.74 8.60
CA GLY A 151 15.08 3.18 8.63
C GLY A 151 16.57 3.53 8.69
N LEU A 152 16.90 4.57 9.46
CA LEU A 152 18.14 5.33 9.31
C LEU A 152 18.86 5.64 10.63
N ALA A 153 18.45 5.04 11.74
CA ALA A 153 19.20 5.14 12.99
C ALA A 153 20.58 4.45 12.86
N GLU A 154 21.59 4.95 13.57
CA GLU A 154 22.97 4.45 13.43
C GLU A 154 23.09 2.94 13.71
N PRO A 155 22.48 2.38 14.79
CA PRO A 155 22.53 0.94 15.03
C PRO A 155 21.91 0.10 13.90
N ILE A 156 20.96 0.66 13.14
CA ILE A 156 20.33 -0.02 11.99
C ILE A 156 21.27 0.02 10.77
N LYS A 157 21.96 1.15 10.55
CA LYS A 157 22.95 1.29 9.48
C LYS A 157 24.16 0.38 9.69
N ASP A 158 24.66 0.27 10.93
CA ASP A 158 25.82 -0.56 11.27
C ASP A 158 25.60 -2.04 10.94
N VAL A 159 24.39 -2.56 11.19
CA VAL A 159 24.02 -3.94 10.83
C VAL A 159 23.98 -4.12 9.30
N CYS A 160 23.46 -3.13 8.57
CA CYS A 160 23.42 -3.15 7.11
C CYS A 160 24.84 -3.19 6.49
N LEU A 161 25.81 -2.52 7.11
CA LEU A 161 27.21 -2.49 6.67
C LEU A 161 28.02 -3.72 7.10
N SER A 162 27.67 -4.33 8.24
CA SER A 162 28.42 -5.47 8.82
C SER A 162 27.99 -6.84 8.29
N ASN A 163 26.84 -6.96 7.61
CA ASN A 163 26.34 -8.21 7.01
C ASN A 163 27.16 -8.75 5.81
N GLY A 164 28.45 -8.42 5.70
CA GLY A 164 29.39 -9.01 4.74
C GLY A 164 29.81 -10.46 5.03
N ASP A 165 29.35 -11.05 6.14
CA ASP A 165 29.73 -12.41 6.59
C ASP A 165 28.67 -13.50 6.28
N GLY A 166 27.49 -13.11 5.79
CA GLY A 166 26.49 -14.03 5.25
C GLY A 166 26.61 -14.10 3.73
N GLY A 167 26.82 -15.30 3.15
CA GLY A 167 27.04 -15.45 1.71
C GLY A 167 26.03 -14.69 0.83
N GLU A 168 26.53 -14.05 -0.24
CA GLU A 168 25.76 -13.16 -1.12
C GLU A 168 24.42 -13.79 -1.56
N LYS A 169 23.28 -13.14 -1.24
CA LYS A 169 21.92 -13.62 -1.58
C LYS A 169 21.56 -13.45 -3.07
N GLY A 170 22.36 -12.68 -3.80
CA GLY A 170 22.17 -12.36 -5.22
C GLY A 170 22.26 -10.85 -5.51
N ASN A 171 22.19 -10.52 -6.80
CA ASN A 171 22.30 -9.16 -7.33
C ASN A 171 20.93 -8.64 -7.77
N VAL A 172 20.54 -7.48 -7.25
CA VAL A 172 19.28 -6.81 -7.60
C VAL A 172 19.56 -5.46 -8.24
N ILE A 173 19.03 -5.25 -9.44
CA ILE A 173 19.02 -3.94 -10.08
C ILE A 173 17.70 -3.24 -9.75
N ILE A 174 17.74 -1.99 -9.30
CA ILE A 174 16.54 -1.19 -9.04
C ILE A 174 16.47 -0.07 -10.07
N VAL A 175 15.35 0.04 -10.77
CA VAL A 175 15.08 1.10 -11.74
C VAL A 175 14.29 2.21 -11.06
N GLY A 176 14.94 3.36 -10.85
CA GLY A 176 14.40 4.54 -10.17
C GLY A 176 14.88 4.67 -8.72
N ALA A 177 15.41 5.84 -8.37
CA ALA A 177 15.82 6.23 -7.03
C ALA A 177 14.76 7.13 -6.36
N GLY A 178 13.48 6.82 -6.57
CA GLY A 178 12.35 7.38 -5.81
C GLY A 178 12.21 6.72 -4.43
N LEU A 179 11.19 7.11 -3.65
CA LEU A 179 10.99 6.55 -2.30
C LEU A 179 10.92 5.02 -2.27
N ALA A 180 10.18 4.41 -3.21
CA ALA A 180 10.07 2.95 -3.32
C ALA A 180 11.43 2.30 -3.57
N GLY A 181 12.20 2.79 -4.54
CA GLY A 181 13.52 2.25 -4.86
C GLY A 181 14.54 2.45 -3.74
N LEU A 182 14.51 3.61 -3.06
CA LEU A 182 15.41 3.89 -1.93
C LEU A 182 15.09 3.01 -0.70
N ALA A 183 13.80 2.83 -0.39
CA ALA A 183 13.37 1.95 0.69
C ALA A 183 13.76 0.49 0.41
N ALA A 184 13.44 0.00 -0.80
CA ALA A 184 13.81 -1.33 -1.24
C ALA A 184 15.32 -1.56 -1.21
N ALA A 185 16.12 -0.61 -1.70
CA ALA A 185 17.57 -0.73 -1.72
C ALA A 185 18.15 -0.95 -0.33
N ARG A 186 17.75 -0.13 0.64
CA ARG A 186 18.21 -0.26 2.03
C ARG A 186 17.81 -1.58 2.64
N HIS A 187 16.55 -1.96 2.44
CA HIS A 187 16.03 -3.19 3.01
C HIS A 187 16.68 -4.43 2.39
N LEU A 188 16.86 -4.46 1.07
CA LEU A 188 17.58 -5.52 0.37
C LEU A 188 19.04 -5.65 0.82
N MET A 189 19.75 -4.54 1.00
CA MET A 189 21.11 -4.55 1.54
C MET A 189 21.14 -5.11 2.97
N LEU A 190 20.18 -4.72 3.83
CA LEU A 190 20.00 -5.28 5.16
C LEU A 190 19.74 -6.81 5.12
N LEU A 191 19.01 -7.28 4.12
CA LEU A 191 18.74 -8.70 3.86
C LEU A 191 19.89 -9.45 3.16
N GLY A 192 21.03 -8.79 2.90
CA GLY A 192 22.25 -9.42 2.35
C GLY A 192 22.32 -9.48 0.82
N PHE A 193 21.50 -8.70 0.10
CA PHE A 193 21.59 -8.57 -1.35
C PHE A 193 22.60 -7.50 -1.77
N LYS A 194 23.23 -7.72 -2.93
CA LYS A 194 23.98 -6.67 -3.62
C LYS A 194 23.03 -5.87 -4.49
N VAL A 195 22.97 -4.57 -4.27
CA VAL A 195 22.00 -3.68 -4.94
C VAL A 195 22.72 -2.68 -5.84
N LEU A 196 22.11 -2.33 -6.97
CA LEU A 196 22.49 -1.19 -7.81
C LEU A 196 21.24 -0.42 -8.24
N LEU A 197 21.21 0.89 -8.05
CA LEU A 197 20.10 1.73 -8.50
C LEU A 197 20.47 2.48 -9.79
N LEU A 198 19.56 2.51 -10.76
CA LEU A 198 19.66 3.29 -11.98
C LEU A 198 18.61 4.40 -11.96
N GLU A 199 19.06 5.66 -11.96
CA GLU A 199 18.19 6.83 -11.90
C GLU A 199 18.30 7.67 -13.17
N GLY A 200 17.16 7.94 -13.80
CA GLY A 200 17.11 8.71 -15.04
C GLY A 200 17.48 10.19 -14.85
N ARG A 201 17.24 10.74 -13.65
CA ARG A 201 17.55 12.14 -13.30
C ARG A 201 18.97 12.28 -12.74
N LYS A 202 19.36 13.54 -12.53
CA LYS A 202 20.58 13.98 -11.82
C LYS A 202 20.48 13.94 -10.29
N ARG A 203 19.38 13.41 -9.76
CA ARG A 203 19.05 13.47 -8.33
C ARG A 203 18.16 12.30 -7.95
N PRO A 204 18.18 11.88 -6.68
CA PRO A 204 17.20 10.96 -6.13
C PRO A 204 15.87 11.67 -5.82
N GLY A 205 14.90 10.89 -5.33
CA GLY A 205 13.63 11.34 -4.77
C GLY A 205 12.45 11.31 -5.74
N GLY A 206 12.71 11.30 -7.05
CA GLY A 206 11.65 11.31 -8.06
C GLY A 206 10.65 12.44 -7.84
N ARG A 207 9.41 12.07 -7.50
CA ARG A 207 8.27 12.96 -7.20
C ARG A 207 8.31 13.60 -5.81
N VAL A 208 9.23 13.22 -4.93
CA VAL A 208 9.54 14.02 -3.73
C VAL A 208 10.67 14.97 -4.09
N ARG A 209 10.35 16.26 -4.19
CA ARG A 209 11.29 17.27 -4.64
C ARG A 209 11.10 18.57 -3.88
N THR A 210 12.10 18.91 -3.09
CA THR A 210 12.25 20.24 -2.50
C THR A 210 13.17 21.08 -3.38
N ARG A 211 12.83 22.36 -3.58
CA ARG A 211 13.67 23.36 -4.22
C ARG A 211 14.12 24.36 -3.16
N LYS A 212 15.43 24.50 -2.97
CA LYS A 212 16.00 25.64 -2.25
C LYS A 212 15.80 26.89 -3.12
N MET A 213 15.08 27.85 -2.58
CA MET A 213 14.81 29.16 -3.15
C MET A 213 15.58 30.21 -2.36
N SER A 214 16.01 31.27 -3.02
CA SER A 214 16.79 32.34 -2.40
C SER A 214 16.55 33.69 -3.07
N GLY A 215 16.68 34.77 -2.31
CA GLY A 215 16.44 36.12 -2.79
C GLY A 215 16.85 37.18 -1.78
N LYS A 216 16.65 38.46 -2.12
CA LYS A 216 16.82 39.57 -1.18
C LYS A 216 15.51 39.84 -0.44
N GLY A 217 15.62 40.04 0.87
CA GLY A 217 14.51 40.42 1.75
C GLY A 217 14.10 41.87 1.61
N LYS A 218 13.19 42.29 2.48
CA LYS A 218 12.68 43.67 2.52
C LYS A 218 13.77 44.70 2.88
N ASN A 219 14.77 44.30 3.68
CA ASN A 219 15.87 45.15 4.08
C ASN A 219 17.11 44.86 3.21
N ASP A 220 17.74 45.90 2.67
CA ASP A 220 18.97 45.79 1.88
C ASP A 220 20.07 45.09 2.70
N GLY A 221 20.36 43.83 2.36
CA GLY A 221 21.38 43.01 3.01
C GLY A 221 20.89 41.68 3.58
N GLU A 222 19.58 41.48 3.75
CA GLU A 222 19.02 40.21 4.25
C GLU A 222 18.87 39.19 3.11
N ASP A 223 19.65 38.10 3.18
CA ASP A 223 19.49 36.97 2.27
C ASP A 223 18.34 36.07 2.76
N LEU A 224 17.28 35.99 1.97
CA LEU A 224 16.19 35.05 2.19
C LEU A 224 16.53 33.71 1.59
N VAL A 225 16.20 32.66 2.33
CA VAL A 225 16.28 31.27 1.87
C VAL A 225 15.01 30.56 2.30
N ALA A 226 14.40 29.82 1.38
CA ALA A 226 13.25 28.98 1.68
C ALA A 226 13.35 27.63 1.00
N ALA A 227 12.81 26.58 1.64
CA ALA A 227 12.66 25.26 1.06
C ALA A 227 11.21 25.05 0.57
N ALA A 228 11.03 24.91 -0.74
CA ALA A 228 9.72 24.72 -1.36
C ALA A 228 9.53 23.27 -1.83
N ASP A 229 8.55 22.56 -1.27
CA ASP A 229 8.18 21.23 -1.78
C ASP A 229 7.32 21.35 -3.04
N LEU A 230 7.92 20.99 -4.17
CA LEU A 230 7.31 21.01 -5.50
C LEU A 230 6.50 19.75 -5.80
N GLY A 231 6.72 18.67 -5.03
CA GLY A 231 6.08 17.37 -5.20
C GLY A 231 5.36 16.94 -3.92
N GLY A 232 5.62 15.73 -3.43
CA GLY A 232 5.07 15.25 -2.14
C GLY A 232 5.42 16.19 -0.98
N SER A 233 4.41 16.77 -0.34
CA SER A 233 4.55 17.87 0.64
C SER A 233 4.04 17.53 2.03
N VAL A 234 2.99 16.72 2.15
CA VAL A 234 2.29 16.48 3.42
C VAL A 234 2.56 15.05 3.88
N LEU A 235 2.85 14.87 5.16
CA LEU A 235 2.76 13.57 5.83
C LEU A 235 1.35 13.39 6.34
N THR A 236 0.58 12.51 5.71
CA THR A 236 -0.82 12.24 6.06
C THR A 236 -0.88 11.21 7.20
N GLY A 237 -1.00 11.71 8.43
CA GLY A 237 -0.98 10.89 9.64
C GLY A 237 0.43 10.43 9.98
N ILE A 238 0.71 10.28 11.28
CA ILE A 238 2.05 9.96 11.78
C ILE A 238 2.12 8.69 12.63
N ASN A 239 0.98 8.14 13.07
CA ASN A 239 0.98 6.99 13.99
C ASN A 239 1.42 5.69 13.27
N GLY A 240 0.82 5.42 12.12
CA GLY A 240 1.16 4.29 11.26
C GLY A 240 2.27 4.57 10.24
N ASN A 241 2.50 5.84 9.96
CA ASN A 241 3.28 6.28 8.82
C ASN A 241 4.79 6.07 9.04
N PRO A 242 5.50 5.36 8.13
CA PRO A 242 6.94 5.14 8.26
C PRO A 242 7.74 6.44 8.32
N PHE A 243 7.23 7.56 7.77
CA PHE A 243 7.91 8.85 7.89
C PHE A 243 7.86 9.44 9.31
N GLY A 244 6.87 9.07 10.14
CA GLY A 244 6.89 9.39 11.56
C GLY A 244 8.01 8.68 12.30
N VAL A 245 8.30 7.43 11.91
CA VAL A 245 9.47 6.67 12.41
C VAL A 245 10.78 7.32 11.95
N LEU A 246 10.92 7.60 10.65
CA LEU A 246 12.13 8.23 10.11
C LEU A 246 12.37 9.62 10.71
N ALA A 247 11.31 10.41 10.94
CA ALA A 247 11.41 11.71 11.58
C ALA A 247 12.00 11.59 13.00
N ARG A 248 11.51 10.63 13.80
CA ARG A 248 12.07 10.35 15.14
C ARG A 248 13.53 9.91 15.08
N GLN A 249 13.87 8.98 14.18
CA GLN A 249 15.25 8.50 14.03
C GLN A 249 16.23 9.59 13.59
N LEU A 250 15.79 10.51 12.72
CA LEU A 250 16.62 11.59 12.18
C LEU A 250 16.55 12.89 13.00
N GLY A 251 15.74 12.94 14.05
CA GLY A 251 15.50 14.15 14.84
C GLY A 251 14.86 15.28 14.02
N PHE A 252 14.01 14.95 13.03
CA PHE A 252 13.31 15.97 12.24
C PHE A 252 12.09 16.47 13.00
N PRO A 253 11.95 17.80 13.20
CA PRO A 253 10.73 18.35 13.78
C PRO A 253 9.53 18.10 12.86
N LEU A 254 8.37 17.92 13.46
CA LEU A 254 7.08 17.80 12.78
C LEU A 254 6.28 19.07 13.04
N HIS A 255 5.79 19.72 11.99
CA HIS A 255 4.87 20.86 12.14
C HIS A 255 3.46 20.38 11.79
N LYS A 256 2.59 20.26 12.80
CA LYS A 256 1.17 19.97 12.59
C LYS A 256 0.55 21.04 11.71
N VAL A 257 -0.11 20.62 10.63
CA VAL A 257 -0.90 21.51 9.78
C VAL A 257 -2.10 22.00 10.59
N ARG A 258 -2.23 23.32 10.75
CA ARG A 258 -3.37 23.91 11.47
C ARG A 258 -4.66 23.69 10.69
N ASP A 259 -5.74 23.40 11.42
CA ASP A 259 -7.08 23.14 10.85
C ASP A 259 -7.73 24.40 10.24
N ILE A 260 -7.22 25.59 10.62
CA ILE A 260 -7.76 26.86 10.14
C ILE A 260 -7.37 27.07 8.68
N CYS A 261 -8.38 27.09 7.82
CA CYS A 261 -8.29 27.55 6.44
C CYS A 261 -9.35 28.64 6.28
N PRO A 262 -9.05 29.92 6.02
CA PRO A 262 -10.06 30.90 5.62
C PRO A 262 -10.31 30.80 4.10
N LEU A 263 -11.57 30.98 3.66
CA LEU A 263 -11.91 31.13 2.24
C LEU A 263 -12.19 32.59 1.91
N TYR A 264 -11.77 32.99 0.72
CA TYR A 264 -12.01 34.32 0.19
C TYR A 264 -12.81 34.27 -1.10
N LEU A 265 -13.81 35.14 -1.20
CA LEU A 265 -14.55 35.41 -2.44
C LEU A 265 -13.62 36.08 -3.48
N PRO A 266 -13.99 36.10 -4.78
CA PRO A 266 -13.21 36.75 -5.83
C PRO A 266 -12.89 38.22 -5.56
N ASP A 267 -13.78 38.91 -4.82
CA ASP A 267 -13.61 40.30 -4.43
C ASP A 267 -12.67 40.50 -3.21
N GLY A 268 -12.16 39.41 -2.62
CA GLY A 268 -11.29 39.38 -1.45
C GLY A 268 -12.01 39.38 -0.10
N LYS A 269 -13.36 39.35 -0.05
CA LYS A 269 -14.10 39.21 1.22
C LYS A 269 -13.83 37.83 1.81
N ALA A 270 -13.67 37.76 3.13
CA ALA A 270 -13.76 36.48 3.81
C ALA A 270 -15.19 35.91 3.67
N VAL A 271 -15.29 34.61 3.41
CA VAL A 271 -16.56 33.89 3.43
C VAL A 271 -17.07 33.81 4.86
N ASP A 272 -18.38 33.97 5.04
CA ASP A 272 -19.04 33.81 6.32
C ASP A 272 -18.99 32.35 6.81
N SER A 273 -18.63 32.14 8.07
CA SER A 273 -18.43 30.79 8.63
C SER A 273 -19.70 29.94 8.66
N GLU A 274 -20.88 30.54 8.80
CA GLU A 274 -22.15 29.79 8.80
C GLU A 274 -22.49 29.31 7.39
N VAL A 275 -22.24 30.14 6.37
CA VAL A 275 -22.42 29.77 4.96
C VAL A 275 -21.45 28.66 4.56
N ASP A 276 -20.16 28.81 4.91
CA ASP A 276 -19.14 27.80 4.68
C ASP A 276 -19.53 26.46 5.30
N SER A 277 -19.88 26.45 6.59
CA SER A 277 -20.30 25.24 7.31
C SER A 277 -21.56 24.60 6.69
N ARG A 278 -22.53 25.39 6.25
CA ARG A 278 -23.75 24.89 5.60
C ARG A 278 -23.45 24.21 4.26
N VAL A 279 -22.60 24.80 3.44
CA VAL A 279 -22.23 24.23 2.13
C VAL A 279 -21.38 22.98 2.32
N GLU A 280 -20.45 22.97 3.28
CA GLU A 280 -19.67 21.79 3.65
C GLU A 280 -20.58 20.61 4.04
N VAL A 281 -21.57 20.84 4.89
CA VAL A 281 -22.58 19.82 5.26
C VAL A 281 -23.35 19.33 4.06
N SER A 282 -23.76 20.24 3.16
CA SER A 282 -24.48 19.87 1.93
C SER A 282 -23.61 19.05 0.98
N PHE A 283 -22.33 19.40 0.83
CA PHE A 283 -21.37 18.65 0.03
C PHE A 283 -21.16 17.23 0.59
N ASN A 284 -20.97 17.09 1.91
CA ASN A 284 -20.83 15.78 2.54
C ASN A 284 -22.09 14.92 2.38
N ARG A 285 -23.27 15.54 2.45
CA ARG A 285 -24.54 14.85 2.15
C ARG A 285 -24.62 14.36 0.70
N LEU A 286 -24.07 15.10 -0.27
CA LEU A 286 -24.01 14.63 -1.66
C LEU A 286 -23.13 13.38 -1.77
N LEU A 287 -21.96 13.37 -1.12
CA LEU A 287 -21.09 12.20 -1.06
C LEU A 287 -21.79 11.01 -0.39
N ASP A 288 -22.45 11.20 0.75
CA ASP A 288 -23.21 10.15 1.44
C ASP A 288 -24.29 9.53 0.53
N LYS A 289 -24.92 10.35 -0.32
CA LYS A 289 -25.92 9.87 -1.29
C LYS A 289 -25.29 9.06 -2.40
N VAL A 290 -24.12 9.47 -2.90
CA VAL A 290 -23.34 8.67 -3.85
C VAL A 290 -22.92 7.34 -3.23
N CYS A 291 -22.45 7.32 -1.98
CA CYS A 291 -22.08 6.08 -1.28
C CYS A 291 -23.29 5.13 -1.15
N LYS A 292 -24.46 5.64 -0.78
CA LYS A 292 -25.70 4.84 -0.71
C LYS A 292 -26.14 4.31 -2.07
N LEU A 293 -25.98 5.11 -3.13
CA LEU A 293 -26.26 4.67 -4.49
C LEU A 293 -25.30 3.55 -4.89
N ARG A 294 -24.00 3.69 -4.59
CA ARG A 294 -23.00 2.65 -4.80
C ARG A 294 -23.38 1.36 -4.09
N GLU A 295 -23.75 1.41 -2.82
CA GLU A 295 -24.16 0.23 -2.04
C GLU A 295 -25.33 -0.50 -2.70
N ALA A 296 -26.38 0.25 -3.09
CA ALA A 296 -27.53 -0.34 -3.78
C ALA A 296 -27.17 -0.94 -5.15
N MET A 297 -26.29 -0.28 -5.91
CA MET A 297 -25.89 -0.75 -7.24
C MET A 297 -24.95 -1.94 -7.21
N LEU A 298 -24.04 -2.04 -6.22
CA LEU A 298 -23.15 -3.20 -6.07
C LEU A 298 -23.91 -4.49 -5.70
N GLU A 299 -25.07 -4.36 -5.05
CA GLU A 299 -25.95 -5.50 -4.79
C GLU A 299 -26.68 -6.00 -6.04
N GLU A 300 -26.91 -5.13 -7.04
CA GLU A 300 -27.74 -5.43 -8.21
C GLU A 300 -26.96 -5.59 -9.53
N VAL A 301 -25.79 -4.96 -9.68
CA VAL A 301 -25.02 -4.89 -10.95
C VAL A 301 -23.51 -5.03 -10.69
N ASN A 302 -22.88 -6.06 -11.29
CA ASN A 302 -21.45 -6.38 -11.13
C ASN A 302 -20.48 -5.40 -11.82
N CYS A 303 -20.94 -4.34 -12.48
CA CYS A 303 -20.08 -3.32 -13.07
C CYS A 303 -20.84 -1.98 -13.19
N VAL A 304 -20.29 -0.93 -12.59
CA VAL A 304 -20.85 0.43 -12.67
C VAL A 304 -19.78 1.38 -13.22
N ASP A 305 -19.78 1.57 -14.53
CA ASP A 305 -18.92 2.55 -15.22
C ASP A 305 -19.54 3.96 -15.17
N VAL A 306 -19.83 4.44 -13.96
CA VAL A 306 -20.34 5.79 -13.72
C VAL A 306 -19.25 6.64 -13.08
N SER A 307 -19.10 7.87 -13.56
CA SER A 307 -18.17 8.83 -12.96
C SER A 307 -18.74 9.40 -11.66
N LEU A 308 -17.86 9.67 -10.69
CA LEU A 308 -18.22 10.37 -9.46
C LEU A 308 -18.83 11.75 -9.77
N GLY A 309 -18.28 12.46 -10.75
CA GLY A 309 -18.76 13.77 -11.17
C GLY A 309 -20.19 13.75 -11.70
N SER A 310 -20.55 12.76 -12.51
CA SER A 310 -21.91 12.57 -13.03
C SER A 310 -22.90 12.33 -11.90
N ALA A 311 -22.54 11.47 -10.94
CA ALA A 311 -23.38 11.16 -9.79
C ALA A 311 -23.60 12.39 -8.87
N LEU A 312 -22.52 13.12 -8.56
CA LEU A 312 -22.58 14.33 -7.74
C LEU A 312 -23.45 15.42 -8.40
N GLU A 313 -23.30 15.67 -9.69
CA GLU A 313 -24.10 16.68 -10.39
C GLU A 313 -25.58 16.26 -10.49
N ALA A 314 -25.88 14.97 -10.67
CA ALA A 314 -27.25 14.46 -10.66
C ALA A 314 -27.94 14.69 -9.30
N PHE A 315 -27.27 14.35 -8.20
CA PHE A 315 -27.80 14.59 -6.85
C PHE A 315 -27.90 16.08 -6.52
N ARG A 316 -26.91 16.88 -6.92
CA ARG A 316 -26.95 18.34 -6.74
C ARG A 316 -28.21 18.94 -7.35
N ARG A 317 -28.54 18.57 -8.60
CA ARG A 317 -29.75 19.02 -9.30
C ARG A 317 -31.03 18.51 -8.65
N THR A 318 -31.04 17.24 -8.22
CA THR A 318 -32.24 16.60 -7.65
C THR A 318 -32.63 17.21 -6.30
N TYR A 319 -31.63 17.60 -5.51
CA TYR A 319 -31.82 18.17 -4.18
C TYR A 319 -31.62 19.69 -4.14
N GLU A 320 -31.52 20.34 -5.30
CA GLU A 320 -31.38 21.80 -5.45
C GLU A 320 -30.26 22.38 -4.55
N VAL A 321 -29.12 21.68 -4.50
CA VAL A 321 -27.99 22.06 -3.64
C VAL A 321 -27.17 23.17 -4.30
N ALA A 322 -26.93 24.24 -3.52
CA ALA A 322 -26.09 25.37 -3.89
C ALA A 322 -26.55 26.08 -5.18
N GLU A 323 -27.84 26.43 -5.25
CA GLU A 323 -28.43 27.21 -6.35
C GLU A 323 -28.10 28.71 -6.26
N ASP A 324 -27.83 29.22 -5.05
CA ASP A 324 -27.30 30.56 -4.88
C ASP A 324 -25.86 30.67 -5.44
N SER A 325 -25.52 31.82 -6.02
CA SER A 325 -24.22 32.03 -6.66
C SER A 325 -23.05 31.89 -5.69
N GLN A 326 -23.19 32.36 -4.45
CA GLN A 326 -22.12 32.26 -3.45
C GLN A 326 -21.97 30.81 -2.97
N GLU A 327 -23.08 30.13 -2.70
CA GLU A 327 -23.06 28.71 -2.35
C GLU A 327 -22.48 27.85 -3.47
N ARG A 328 -22.78 28.17 -4.74
CA ARG A 328 -22.25 27.47 -5.91
C ARG A 328 -20.73 27.59 -6.01
N MET A 329 -20.18 28.78 -5.74
CA MET A 329 -18.73 28.98 -5.69
C MET A 329 -18.08 28.16 -4.58
N LEU A 330 -18.69 28.10 -3.39
CA LEU A 330 -18.22 27.27 -2.28
C LEU A 330 -18.25 25.78 -2.63
N LEU A 331 -19.35 25.31 -3.22
CA LEU A 331 -19.46 23.93 -3.68
C LEU A 331 -18.38 23.62 -4.73
N ASN A 332 -18.12 24.53 -5.67
CA ASN A 332 -17.06 24.37 -6.65
C ASN A 332 -15.67 24.31 -6.02
N TRP A 333 -15.41 25.08 -4.95
CA TRP A 333 -14.17 25.00 -4.19
C TRP A 333 -14.01 23.62 -3.53
N HIS A 334 -15.07 23.08 -2.92
CA HIS A 334 -15.07 21.73 -2.35
C HIS A 334 -14.84 20.64 -3.42
N LEU A 335 -15.47 20.77 -4.58
CA LEU A 335 -15.25 19.87 -5.72
C LEU A 335 -13.80 19.97 -6.23
N ALA A 336 -13.23 21.18 -6.31
CA ALA A 336 -11.82 21.38 -6.67
C ALA A 336 -10.86 20.76 -5.64
N ASN A 337 -11.20 20.80 -4.35
CA ASN A 337 -10.43 20.16 -3.30
C ASN A 337 -10.45 18.63 -3.42
N LEU A 338 -11.58 18.05 -3.84
CA LEU A 338 -11.69 16.62 -4.15
C LEU A 338 -10.90 16.25 -5.41
N GLU A 339 -10.89 17.09 -6.45
CA GLU A 339 -10.03 16.93 -7.62
C GLU A 339 -8.54 17.05 -7.28
N TYR A 340 -8.19 17.93 -6.33
CA TYR A 340 -6.84 18.05 -5.78
C TYR A 340 -6.41 16.75 -5.08
N ALA A 341 -7.25 16.22 -4.18
CA ALA A 341 -6.93 15.00 -3.43
C ALA A 341 -6.64 13.81 -4.36
N ASN A 342 -7.36 13.71 -5.48
CA ASN A 342 -7.20 12.63 -6.46
C ASN A 342 -6.31 12.98 -7.66
N ALA A 343 -5.83 14.23 -7.75
CA ALA A 343 -5.18 14.81 -8.95
C ALA A 343 -5.91 14.53 -10.27
N SER A 344 -7.24 14.46 -10.27
CA SER A 344 -8.01 14.06 -11.45
C SER A 344 -9.32 14.83 -11.56
N LEU A 345 -9.92 14.81 -12.75
CA LEU A 345 -11.27 15.31 -12.96
C LEU A 345 -12.27 14.37 -12.29
N LEU A 346 -13.32 14.93 -11.69
CA LEU A 346 -14.41 14.11 -11.15
C LEU A 346 -15.12 13.28 -12.23
N SER A 347 -15.05 13.70 -13.50
CA SER A 347 -15.57 12.97 -14.66
C SER A 347 -14.81 11.69 -14.97
N ASP A 348 -13.59 11.54 -14.45
CA ASP A 348 -12.72 10.40 -14.75
C ASP A 348 -12.61 9.46 -13.54
N LEU A 349 -13.03 9.90 -12.35
CA LEU A 349 -13.03 9.12 -11.11
C LEU A 349 -14.16 8.09 -11.11
N SER A 350 -13.83 6.85 -10.76
CA SER A 350 -14.83 5.79 -10.55
C SER A 350 -15.74 6.13 -9.38
N MET A 351 -17.05 6.26 -9.62
CA MET A 351 -18.02 6.41 -8.53
C MET A 351 -17.97 5.23 -7.54
N ALA A 352 -17.67 4.03 -8.04
CA ALA A 352 -17.65 2.81 -7.24
C ALA A 352 -16.42 2.73 -6.31
N PHE A 353 -15.25 3.17 -6.78
CA PHE A 353 -13.96 2.80 -6.15
C PHE A 353 -13.02 3.98 -5.85
N TRP A 354 -13.43 5.24 -6.05
CA TRP A 354 -12.54 6.40 -5.85
C TRP A 354 -11.97 6.55 -4.43
N ASP A 355 -12.68 6.07 -3.41
CA ASP A 355 -12.41 6.15 -1.97
C ASP A 355 -12.04 4.78 -1.38
N GLN A 356 -11.63 3.81 -2.21
CA GLN A 356 -11.33 2.44 -1.76
C GLN A 356 -10.23 2.35 -0.68
N ASP A 357 -9.37 3.37 -0.60
CA ASP A 357 -8.25 3.45 0.32
C ASP A 357 -8.62 4.13 1.64
N ASP A 358 -9.83 4.72 1.76
CA ASP A 358 -10.34 5.37 2.98
C ASP A 358 -10.25 4.49 4.23
N PRO A 359 -10.60 3.17 4.20
CA PRO A 359 -10.51 2.31 5.38
C PRO A 359 -9.08 2.14 5.93
N TYR A 360 -8.06 2.49 5.15
CA TYR A 360 -6.65 2.32 5.51
C TYR A 360 -5.99 3.62 5.96
N GLU A 361 -6.71 4.75 6.04
CA GLU A 361 -6.14 6.05 6.42
C GLU A 361 -5.31 5.96 7.72
N MET A 362 -4.13 6.57 7.68
CA MET A 362 -3.21 6.55 8.83
C MET A 362 -3.63 7.60 9.86
N GLY A 363 -3.83 7.16 11.10
CA GLY A 363 -4.17 8.05 12.20
C GLY A 363 -3.03 9.00 12.63
N GLY A 364 -3.41 9.99 13.44
CA GLY A 364 -2.53 11.05 13.94
C GLY A 364 -2.53 12.28 13.03
N ASP A 365 -1.79 13.30 13.45
CA ASP A 365 -1.79 14.60 12.77
C ASP A 365 -1.17 14.56 11.38
N HIS A 366 -1.69 15.42 10.49
CA HIS A 366 -1.02 15.73 9.24
C HIS A 366 0.09 16.75 9.48
N CYS A 367 1.28 16.49 8.95
CA CYS A 367 2.46 17.30 9.24
C CYS A 367 3.20 17.77 8.00
N PHE A 368 3.74 18.98 8.07
CA PHE A 368 4.84 19.44 7.24
C PHE A 368 6.19 19.15 7.89
N ILE A 369 7.23 19.01 7.07
CA ILE A 369 8.61 18.89 7.53
C ILE A 369 9.35 20.21 7.32
N PRO A 370 9.84 20.84 8.40
CA PRO A 370 10.71 22.00 8.29
C PRO A 370 11.96 21.71 7.43
N GLY A 371 12.21 22.57 6.45
CA GLY A 371 13.29 22.41 5.46
C GLY A 371 12.96 21.48 4.28
N GLY A 372 11.73 20.96 4.21
CA GLY A 372 11.18 20.19 3.08
C GLY A 372 11.50 18.70 3.07
N ASN A 373 10.68 17.94 2.35
CA ASN A 373 10.70 16.47 2.37
C ASN A 373 11.93 15.84 1.68
N GLU A 374 12.68 16.58 0.87
CA GLU A 374 13.94 16.11 0.30
C GLU A 374 14.98 15.78 1.37
N ARG A 375 14.82 16.27 2.61
CA ARG A 375 15.66 15.84 3.74
C ARG A 375 15.61 14.32 3.96
N PHE A 376 14.42 13.71 3.88
CA PHE A 376 14.29 12.25 3.92
C PHE A 376 14.98 11.59 2.75
N ILE A 377 14.83 12.16 1.54
CA ILE A 377 15.44 11.61 0.33
C ILE A 377 16.95 11.60 0.43
N ARG A 378 17.58 12.70 0.88
CA ARG A 378 19.04 12.75 1.05
C ARG A 378 19.50 11.71 2.06
N ALA A 379 18.82 11.62 3.21
CA ALA A 379 19.16 10.65 4.24
C ALA A 379 18.96 9.20 3.76
N LEU A 380 17.91 8.92 2.98
CA LEU A 380 17.65 7.61 2.38
C LEU A 380 18.61 7.30 1.22
N ALA A 381 19.09 8.27 0.47
CA ALA A 381 20.03 8.05 -0.63
C ALA A 381 21.50 7.91 -0.18
N ASP A 382 21.81 8.38 1.04
CA ASP A 382 23.16 8.38 1.58
C ASP A 382 23.80 6.99 1.57
N ASN A 383 25.01 6.87 1.04
CA ASN A 383 25.76 5.62 0.89
C ASN A 383 25.08 4.50 0.06
N LEU A 384 24.07 4.82 -0.75
CA LEU A 384 23.51 3.86 -1.71
C LEU A 384 24.25 3.91 -3.07
N PRO A 385 24.44 2.76 -3.74
CA PRO A 385 25.06 2.70 -5.06
C PRO A 385 24.07 3.13 -6.15
N ILE A 386 23.96 4.45 -6.34
CA ILE A 386 23.06 5.06 -7.34
C ILE A 386 23.87 5.58 -8.53
N ILE A 387 23.50 5.15 -9.75
CA ILE A 387 24.01 5.73 -10.99
C ILE A 387 22.97 6.68 -11.57
N TYR A 388 23.26 7.97 -11.51
CA TYR A 388 22.43 9.05 -12.06
C TYR A 388 22.64 9.22 -13.57
N ASP A 389 21.73 9.97 -14.21
CA ASP A 389 21.71 10.18 -15.67
C ASP A 389 21.75 8.85 -16.44
N ARG A 390 21.04 7.84 -15.94
CA ARG A 390 20.89 6.52 -16.58
C ARG A 390 19.42 6.23 -16.77
N THR A 391 18.89 6.72 -17.88
CA THR A 391 17.53 6.35 -18.33
C THR A 391 17.55 4.91 -18.82
N VAL A 392 16.76 4.05 -18.19
CA VAL A 392 16.53 2.67 -18.65
C VAL A 392 15.63 2.72 -19.88
N GLN A 393 16.00 1.98 -20.92
CA GLN A 393 15.22 1.85 -22.16
C GLN A 393 14.65 0.46 -22.37
N ARG A 394 15.30 -0.58 -21.83
CA ARG A 394 14.88 -1.97 -22.02
C ARG A 394 15.24 -2.84 -20.83
N ILE A 395 14.35 -3.76 -20.49
CA ILE A 395 14.54 -4.80 -19.47
C ILE A 395 14.33 -6.17 -20.15
N GLN A 396 15.41 -6.93 -20.29
CA GLN A 396 15.40 -8.32 -20.74
C GLN A 396 15.45 -9.25 -19.53
N TYR A 397 14.62 -10.29 -19.50
CA TYR A 397 14.57 -11.24 -18.38
C TYR A 397 14.27 -12.66 -18.85
N GLY A 398 14.77 -13.64 -18.11
CA GLY A 398 14.57 -15.07 -18.40
C GLY A 398 15.03 -15.96 -17.25
N SER A 399 15.20 -17.26 -17.52
CA SER A 399 15.65 -18.24 -16.53
C SER A 399 17.00 -17.91 -15.91
N ASP A 400 17.86 -17.19 -16.63
CA ASP A 400 19.26 -16.95 -16.25
C ASP A 400 19.47 -15.60 -15.56
N GLY A 401 18.39 -14.84 -15.31
CA GLY A 401 18.46 -13.54 -14.65
C GLY A 401 17.92 -12.40 -15.53
N VAL A 402 18.48 -11.21 -15.35
CA VAL A 402 18.01 -9.97 -16.00
C VAL A 402 19.16 -9.19 -16.64
N MET A 403 18.85 -8.51 -17.74
CA MET A 403 19.71 -7.54 -18.41
C MET A 403 18.96 -6.21 -18.57
N VAL A 404 19.45 -5.16 -17.93
CA VAL A 404 18.87 -3.82 -17.96
C VAL A 404 19.72 -2.92 -18.84
N PHE A 405 19.13 -2.40 -19.91
CA PHE A 405 19.78 -1.50 -20.86
C PHE A 405 19.49 -0.05 -20.45
N ALA A 406 20.53 0.69 -20.10
CA ALA A 406 20.41 2.06 -19.64
C ALA A 406 21.58 2.92 -20.11
N GLY A 407 21.27 4.04 -20.77
CA GLY A 407 22.29 5.01 -21.21
C GLY A 407 23.38 4.41 -22.10
N GLY A 408 23.04 3.43 -22.95
CA GLY A 408 24.00 2.73 -23.82
C GLY A 408 24.85 1.66 -23.13
N GLN A 409 24.61 1.40 -21.84
CA GLN A 409 25.28 0.35 -21.06
C GLN A 409 24.31 -0.79 -20.75
N VAL A 410 24.86 -1.97 -20.45
CA VAL A 410 24.08 -3.15 -20.03
C VAL A 410 24.48 -3.54 -18.61
N PHE A 411 23.49 -3.63 -17.74
CA PHE A 411 23.64 -4.05 -16.36
C PHE A 411 23.03 -5.44 -16.19
N ARG A 412 23.78 -6.36 -15.57
CA ARG A 412 23.34 -7.74 -15.33
C ARG A 412 23.03 -7.95 -13.86
N GLY A 413 21.96 -8.68 -13.57
CA GLY A 413 21.57 -9.04 -12.22
C GLY A 413 20.76 -10.33 -12.19
N ASP A 414 20.47 -10.83 -11.00
CA ASP A 414 19.59 -11.98 -10.81
C ASP A 414 18.12 -11.58 -10.91
N MET A 415 17.80 -10.36 -10.46
CA MET A 415 16.45 -9.78 -10.45
C MET A 415 16.51 -8.28 -10.72
N VAL A 416 15.39 -7.73 -11.17
CA VAL A 416 15.17 -6.29 -11.31
C VAL A 416 13.90 -5.86 -10.57
N LEU A 417 13.98 -4.75 -9.85
CA LEU A 417 12.83 -4.06 -9.28
C LEU A 417 12.55 -2.79 -10.09
N CYS A 418 11.41 -2.74 -10.76
CA CYS A 418 10.95 -1.58 -11.52
C CYS A 418 10.15 -0.65 -10.61
N THR A 419 10.62 0.59 -10.42
CA THR A 419 9.93 1.61 -9.59
C THR A 419 9.54 2.87 -10.37
N VAL A 420 9.47 2.76 -11.69
CA VAL A 420 9.13 3.90 -12.54
C VAL A 420 7.67 4.31 -12.32
N PRO A 421 7.33 5.60 -12.43
CA PRO A 421 5.94 6.06 -12.30
C PRO A 421 5.01 5.41 -13.32
N LEU A 422 3.74 5.22 -12.97
CA LEU A 422 2.73 4.65 -13.86
C LEU A 422 2.64 5.41 -15.20
N GLY A 423 2.78 6.74 -15.21
CA GLY A 423 2.83 7.52 -16.44
C GLY A 423 3.96 7.14 -17.40
N VAL A 424 5.11 6.66 -16.90
CA VAL A 424 6.21 6.13 -17.72
C VAL A 424 5.85 4.76 -18.32
N LEU A 425 5.18 3.91 -17.54
CA LEU A 425 4.68 2.61 -18.01
C LEU A 425 3.61 2.78 -19.10
N LYS A 426 2.64 3.68 -18.89
CA LYS A 426 1.60 4.03 -19.88
C LYS A 426 2.16 4.57 -21.19
N ARG A 427 3.32 5.22 -21.15
CA ARG A 427 4.03 5.73 -22.32
C ARG A 427 4.91 4.69 -23.01
N GLU A 428 4.98 3.47 -22.47
CA GLU A 428 5.78 2.37 -23.00
C GLU A 428 7.24 2.79 -23.25
N SER A 429 7.76 3.68 -22.40
CA SER A 429 9.12 4.22 -22.56
C SER A 429 10.23 3.22 -22.22
N ILE A 430 9.85 2.06 -21.68
CA ILE A 430 10.73 0.94 -21.36
C ILE A 430 10.16 -0.29 -22.07
N GLU A 431 10.98 -0.89 -22.93
CA GLU A 431 10.67 -2.17 -23.57
C GLU A 431 10.92 -3.33 -22.59
N PHE A 432 9.94 -4.21 -22.40
CA PHE A 432 10.10 -5.44 -21.64
C PHE A 432 10.22 -6.62 -22.61
N VAL A 433 11.23 -7.48 -22.41
CA VAL A 433 11.49 -8.64 -23.28
C VAL A 433 11.71 -9.89 -22.41
N PRO A 434 10.79 -10.87 -22.44
CA PRO A 434 9.51 -10.89 -23.18
C PRO A 434 8.54 -9.79 -22.73
N GLU A 435 7.48 -9.56 -23.49
CA GLU A 435 6.46 -8.57 -23.12
C GLU A 435 5.81 -8.88 -21.77
N LEU A 436 5.33 -7.83 -21.09
CA LEU A 436 4.56 -7.98 -19.86
C LEU A 436 3.25 -8.75 -20.13
N PRO A 437 2.78 -9.57 -19.17
CA PRO A 437 1.50 -10.27 -19.28
C PRO A 437 0.34 -9.33 -19.61
N LEU A 438 -0.65 -9.84 -20.37
CA LEU A 438 -1.80 -9.04 -20.82
C LEU A 438 -2.51 -8.36 -19.64
N ALA A 439 -2.82 -9.10 -18.56
CA ALA A 439 -3.49 -8.55 -17.38
C ALA A 439 -2.76 -7.34 -16.80
N LYS A 440 -1.41 -7.39 -16.73
CA LYS A 440 -0.59 -6.27 -16.24
C LYS A 440 -0.62 -5.09 -17.21
N ARG A 441 -0.54 -5.32 -18.52
CA ARG A 441 -0.64 -4.24 -19.52
C ARG A 441 -2.01 -3.56 -19.47
N GLU A 442 -3.08 -4.33 -19.33
CA GLU A 442 -4.42 -3.77 -19.21
C GLU A 442 -4.60 -2.99 -17.91
N ALA A 443 -4.10 -3.49 -16.77
CA ALA A 443 -4.10 -2.74 -15.51
C ALA A 443 -3.33 -1.42 -15.63
N ILE A 444 -2.15 -1.42 -16.29
CA ILE A 444 -1.40 -0.19 -16.60
C ILE A 444 -2.26 0.79 -17.39
N GLN A 445 -3.10 0.33 -18.32
CA GLN A 445 -3.98 1.20 -19.11
C GLN A 445 -5.22 1.67 -18.33
N ARG A 446 -5.84 0.81 -17.53
CA ARG A 446 -7.05 1.12 -16.75
C ARG A 446 -6.80 2.09 -15.59
N ILE A 447 -5.74 1.88 -14.78
CA ILE A 447 -5.46 2.76 -13.63
C ILE A 447 -5.27 4.20 -14.13
N GLY A 448 -5.93 5.16 -13.50
CA GLY A 448 -5.79 6.58 -13.84
C GLY A 448 -4.42 7.13 -13.43
N PHE A 449 -3.88 8.08 -14.20
CA PHE A 449 -2.67 8.79 -13.79
C PHE A 449 -2.89 10.30 -13.87
N GLY A 450 -3.07 10.90 -12.70
CA GLY A 450 -3.54 12.25 -12.52
C GLY A 450 -2.48 13.31 -12.73
N LEU A 451 -2.93 14.56 -12.66
CA LEU A 451 -2.12 15.76 -12.80
C LEU A 451 -2.51 16.81 -11.76
N LEU A 452 -1.50 17.25 -11.01
CA LEU A 452 -1.56 18.33 -10.04
C LEU A 452 -0.29 19.15 -10.16
N ASN A 453 -0.43 20.47 -10.24
CA ASN A 453 0.70 21.39 -10.28
C ASN A 453 0.65 22.42 -9.14
N LYS A 454 1.78 23.11 -8.98
CA LYS A 454 2.10 24.06 -7.92
C LYS A 454 2.84 25.27 -8.48
N VAL A 455 2.58 26.43 -7.89
CA VAL A 455 3.35 27.68 -8.06
C VAL A 455 3.93 28.06 -6.70
N ALA A 456 5.23 27.83 -6.51
CA ALA A 456 5.94 28.22 -5.29
C ALA A 456 6.54 29.62 -5.47
N MET A 457 6.28 30.53 -4.53
CA MET A 457 6.67 31.94 -4.59
C MET A 457 7.32 32.37 -3.28
N LEU A 458 8.58 32.78 -3.36
CA LEU A 458 9.31 33.39 -2.26
C LEU A 458 9.10 34.91 -2.31
N PHE A 459 8.56 35.50 -1.25
CA PHE A 459 8.33 36.94 -1.14
C PHE A 459 9.43 37.63 -0.32
N PRO A 460 9.51 38.98 -0.33
CA PRO A 460 10.48 39.70 0.51
C PRO A 460 10.14 39.72 2.01
N TYR A 461 8.87 39.51 2.38
CA TYR A 461 8.38 39.42 3.76
C TYR A 461 7.04 38.66 3.80
N ASP A 462 6.68 38.13 4.98
CA ASP A 462 5.37 37.51 5.22
C ASP A 462 4.31 38.60 5.38
N PHE A 463 3.44 38.74 4.38
CA PHE A 463 2.33 39.71 4.39
C PHE A 463 0.98 39.07 4.73
N TRP A 464 0.93 37.75 4.95
CA TRP A 464 -0.29 37.01 5.26
C TRP A 464 -0.43 36.69 6.76
N GLY A 465 0.60 36.99 7.56
CA GLY A 465 0.53 37.13 9.00
C GLY A 465 0.95 35.90 9.80
N GLY A 466 1.58 34.88 9.18
CA GLY A 466 2.19 33.70 9.83
C GLY A 466 1.26 32.79 10.67
N GLY A 467 0.03 33.21 10.94
CA GLY A 467 -0.94 32.51 11.79
C GLY A 467 -1.78 31.45 11.08
N ILE A 468 -1.67 31.35 9.76
CA ILE A 468 -2.39 30.38 8.93
C ILE A 468 -1.39 29.53 8.14
N ASP A 469 -1.69 28.24 8.02
CA ASP A 469 -0.92 27.30 7.19
C ASP A 469 -1.59 27.10 5.83
N THR A 470 -2.90 27.36 5.72
CA THR A 470 -3.65 27.26 4.46
C THR A 470 -4.68 28.39 4.33
N PHE A 471 -5.05 28.75 3.10
CA PHE A 471 -6.23 29.56 2.80
C PHE A 471 -6.70 29.30 1.37
N GLY A 472 -7.99 29.46 1.11
CA GLY A 472 -8.60 29.20 -0.20
C GLY A 472 -9.15 30.45 -0.88
N HIS A 473 -9.32 30.35 -2.19
CA HIS A 473 -9.89 31.38 -3.06
C HIS A 473 -10.98 30.76 -3.94
N LEU A 474 -12.14 31.42 -3.97
CA LEU A 474 -13.29 31.02 -4.77
C LEU A 474 -13.26 31.66 -6.15
N THR A 475 -13.94 31.05 -7.11
CA THR A 475 -14.10 31.58 -8.47
C THR A 475 -15.54 31.45 -8.93
N GLU A 476 -16.02 32.44 -9.69
CA GLU A 476 -17.31 32.42 -10.36
C GLU A 476 -17.33 31.43 -11.54
N ASP A 477 -16.17 31.21 -12.17
CA ASP A 477 -16.03 30.29 -13.30
C ASP A 477 -15.77 28.86 -12.82
N SER A 478 -16.80 28.02 -12.93
CA SER A 478 -16.75 26.61 -12.54
C SER A 478 -15.72 25.79 -13.32
N SER A 479 -15.39 26.18 -14.57
CA SER A 479 -14.38 25.51 -15.39
C SER A 479 -12.94 25.83 -14.95
N MET A 480 -12.79 26.80 -14.06
CA MET A 480 -11.52 27.24 -13.49
C MET A 480 -11.46 26.99 -11.98
N ARG A 481 -12.37 26.19 -11.41
CA ARG A 481 -12.48 25.93 -9.96
C ARG A 481 -11.19 25.45 -9.29
N GLY A 482 -10.33 24.76 -10.03
CA GLY A 482 -9.04 24.26 -9.55
C GLY A 482 -7.86 25.21 -9.80
N GLU A 483 -8.06 26.40 -10.39
CA GLU A 483 -6.98 27.36 -10.64
C GLU A 483 -6.66 28.17 -9.38
N PHE A 484 -5.50 27.90 -8.77
CA PHE A 484 -4.99 28.65 -7.60
C PHE A 484 -6.00 28.72 -6.44
N PHE A 485 -6.81 27.67 -6.29
CA PHE A 485 -7.96 27.63 -5.37
C PHE A 485 -7.54 27.47 -3.91
N LEU A 486 -6.33 26.94 -3.65
CA LEU A 486 -5.78 26.68 -2.33
C LEU A 486 -4.30 27.11 -2.28
N PHE A 487 -3.95 27.81 -1.21
CA PHE A 487 -2.61 28.28 -0.91
C PHE A 487 -2.09 27.62 0.36
N TYR A 488 -0.85 27.13 0.30
CA TYR A 488 -0.09 26.72 1.48
C TYR A 488 0.88 27.83 1.89
N SER A 489 0.82 28.19 3.17
CA SER A 489 1.79 29.03 3.84
C SER A 489 2.88 28.16 4.42
N TYR A 490 4.08 28.33 3.91
CA TYR A 490 5.26 27.61 4.37
C TYR A 490 6.13 28.50 5.29
N SER A 491 5.64 29.66 5.72
CA SER A 491 6.42 30.59 6.56
C SER A 491 6.99 29.92 7.82
N SER A 492 6.22 29.01 8.43
CA SER A 492 6.59 28.29 9.66
C SER A 492 7.61 27.16 9.43
N VAL A 493 7.73 26.65 8.19
CA VAL A 493 8.47 25.41 7.91
C VAL A 493 9.57 25.54 6.86
N SER A 494 9.49 26.50 5.94
CA SER A 494 10.46 26.62 4.84
C SER A 494 11.72 27.39 5.19
N GLY A 495 11.71 28.16 6.29
CA GLY A 495 12.79 29.06 6.67
C GLY A 495 12.68 30.48 6.09
N GLY A 496 11.67 30.76 5.26
CA GLY A 496 11.43 32.09 4.71
C GLY A 496 9.96 32.31 4.31
N PRO A 497 9.58 33.52 3.84
CA PRO A 497 8.20 33.86 3.48
C PRO A 497 7.82 33.25 2.13
N LEU A 498 7.39 31.99 2.18
CA LEU A 498 7.07 31.18 1.02
C LEU A 498 5.57 30.84 0.98
N LEU A 499 4.93 31.14 -0.14
CA LEU A 499 3.58 30.66 -0.47
C LEU A 499 3.63 29.65 -1.62
N VAL A 500 2.76 28.65 -1.58
CA VAL A 500 2.56 27.69 -2.66
C VAL A 500 1.10 27.68 -3.08
N ALA A 501 0.79 28.10 -4.31
CA ALA A 501 -0.54 28.01 -4.88
C ALA A 501 -0.73 26.68 -5.62
N LEU A 502 -1.86 26.02 -5.43
CA LEU A 502 -2.18 24.72 -6.02
C LEU A 502 -3.03 24.86 -7.28
N VAL A 503 -2.80 23.97 -8.25
CA VAL A 503 -3.56 23.91 -9.51
C VAL A 503 -4.02 22.48 -9.75
N ALA A 504 -5.33 22.25 -9.69
CA ALA A 504 -5.98 20.94 -9.77
C ALA A 504 -7.05 20.87 -10.87
N GLY A 505 -7.60 19.68 -11.10
CA GLY A 505 -8.68 19.45 -12.06
C GLY A 505 -8.34 19.91 -13.49
N GLU A 506 -9.34 20.45 -14.19
CA GLU A 506 -9.18 20.90 -15.58
C GLU A 506 -8.14 22.03 -15.72
N SER A 507 -8.05 22.87 -14.70
CA SER A 507 -7.06 23.94 -14.62
C SER A 507 -5.63 23.41 -14.66
N ALA A 508 -5.35 22.23 -14.07
CA ALA A 508 -4.01 21.64 -14.08
C ALA A 508 -3.55 21.26 -15.49
N VAL A 509 -4.47 20.78 -16.33
CA VAL A 509 -4.21 20.43 -17.73
C VAL A 509 -3.94 21.70 -18.55
N LYS A 510 -4.79 22.72 -18.44
CA LYS A 510 -4.61 24.03 -19.10
C LYS A 510 -3.28 24.68 -18.68
N PHE A 511 -2.94 24.57 -17.40
CA PHE A 511 -1.75 25.15 -16.80
C PHE A 511 -0.44 24.62 -17.38
N GLU A 512 -0.38 23.36 -17.84
CA GLU A 512 0.82 22.81 -18.48
C GLU A 512 1.29 23.62 -19.70
N SER A 513 0.35 24.23 -20.42
CA SER A 513 0.61 25.07 -21.60
C SER A 513 0.67 26.57 -21.30
N MET A 514 0.35 26.99 -20.07
CA MET A 514 0.43 28.39 -19.66
C MET A 514 1.90 28.82 -19.46
N SER A 515 2.24 30.06 -19.84
CA SER A 515 3.56 30.61 -19.54
C SER A 515 3.72 30.87 -18.04
N PRO A 516 4.94 30.72 -17.47
CA PRO A 516 5.17 31.05 -16.07
C PRO A 516 4.78 32.49 -15.72
N VAL A 517 5.07 33.46 -16.59
CA VAL A 517 4.74 34.88 -16.37
C VAL A 517 3.23 35.09 -16.21
N ASN A 518 2.41 34.48 -17.08
CA ASN A 518 0.96 34.59 -16.97
C ASN A 518 0.42 33.90 -15.71
N ALA A 519 0.98 32.74 -15.35
CA ALA A 519 0.65 32.05 -14.12
C ALA A 519 0.94 32.91 -12.89
N VAL A 520 2.13 33.51 -12.80
CA VAL A 520 2.50 34.40 -11.69
C VAL A 520 1.59 35.62 -11.65
N GLY A 521 1.30 36.23 -12.81
CA GLY A 521 0.39 37.37 -12.91
C GLY A 521 -0.98 37.06 -12.30
N ARG A 522 -1.61 35.96 -12.72
CA ARG A 522 -2.91 35.51 -12.19
C ARG A 522 -2.89 35.27 -10.69
N VAL A 523 -1.85 34.61 -10.19
CA VAL A 523 -1.71 34.37 -8.74
C VAL A 523 -1.56 35.68 -7.97
N LEU A 524 -0.78 36.63 -8.48
CA LEU A 524 -0.60 37.94 -7.84
C LEU A 524 -1.87 38.78 -7.87
N ASP A 525 -2.68 38.69 -8.90
CA ASP A 525 -3.97 39.39 -8.98
C ASP A 525 -4.94 38.86 -7.92
N ILE A 526 -5.00 37.54 -7.71
CA ILE A 526 -5.77 36.90 -6.62
C ILE A 526 -5.27 37.41 -5.26
N LEU A 527 -3.97 37.33 -5.00
CA LEU A 527 -3.39 37.76 -3.73
C LEU A 527 -3.65 39.26 -3.49
N LYS A 528 -3.47 40.12 -4.49
CA LYS A 528 -3.79 41.56 -4.37
C LYS A 528 -5.26 41.78 -4.04
N GLY A 529 -6.19 41.05 -4.67
CA GLY A 529 -7.62 41.13 -4.35
C GLY A 529 -7.92 40.82 -2.88
N ILE A 530 -7.36 39.71 -2.37
CA ILE A 530 -7.54 39.27 -0.98
C ILE A 530 -6.95 40.28 0.02
N PHE A 531 -5.72 40.73 -0.22
CA PHE A 531 -4.96 41.50 0.77
C PHE A 531 -5.16 43.02 0.67
N ALA A 532 -5.62 43.55 -0.47
CA ALA A 532 -5.92 44.99 -0.62
C ALA A 532 -6.98 45.46 0.38
N ARG A 533 -8.00 44.63 0.67
CA ARG A 533 -9.04 44.92 1.68
C ARG A 533 -8.50 45.04 3.10
N LYS A 534 -7.35 44.43 3.36
CA LYS A 534 -6.63 44.52 4.64
C LYS A 534 -5.66 45.71 4.68
N GLY A 535 -5.65 46.56 3.64
CA GLY A 535 -4.70 47.66 3.50
C GLY A 535 -3.27 47.20 3.18
N ILE A 536 -3.08 45.94 2.77
CA ILE A 536 -1.78 45.33 2.54
C ILE A 536 -1.44 45.40 1.04
N GLN A 537 -0.32 46.05 0.73
CA GLN A 537 0.26 46.02 -0.61
C GLN A 537 1.06 44.72 -0.80
N VAL A 538 0.64 43.89 -1.75
CA VAL A 538 1.32 42.62 -2.06
C VAL A 538 2.58 42.89 -2.87
N PRO A 539 3.78 42.54 -2.37
CA PRO A 539 5.02 42.75 -3.10
C PRO A 539 5.16 41.75 -4.26
N ASN A 540 6.03 42.06 -5.22
CA ASN A 540 6.43 41.07 -6.21
C ASN A 540 7.26 39.96 -5.54
N PRO A 541 7.11 38.70 -5.98
CA PRO A 541 7.92 37.60 -5.48
C PRO A 541 9.37 37.76 -5.96
N VAL A 542 10.30 37.42 -5.10
CA VAL A 542 11.74 37.46 -5.37
C VAL A 542 12.19 36.28 -6.22
N GLN A 543 11.53 35.13 -6.04
CA GLN A 543 11.75 33.96 -6.86
C GLN A 543 10.44 33.18 -6.99
N VAL A 544 10.20 32.62 -8.18
CA VAL A 544 9.04 31.77 -8.46
C VAL A 544 9.44 30.49 -9.15
N VAL A 545 8.75 29.40 -8.83
CA VAL A 545 8.90 28.11 -9.51
C VAL A 545 7.51 27.54 -9.81
N CYS A 546 7.23 27.32 -11.09
CA CYS A 546 6.04 26.63 -11.56
C CYS A 546 6.39 25.18 -11.91
N THR A 547 5.62 24.23 -11.41
CA THR A 547 5.78 22.81 -11.76
C THR A 547 5.03 22.44 -13.04
N ARG A 548 5.51 21.39 -13.71
CA ARG A 548 5.00 20.86 -14.98
C ARG A 548 5.11 19.33 -14.98
N TRP A 549 4.43 18.68 -14.04
CA TRP A 549 4.56 17.23 -13.82
C TRP A 549 4.10 16.39 -15.01
N GLY A 550 3.14 16.90 -15.80
CA GLY A 550 2.63 16.23 -17.01
C GLY A 550 3.64 16.23 -18.17
N LYS A 551 4.46 17.28 -18.29
CA LYS A 551 5.52 17.38 -19.30
C LYS A 551 6.86 16.77 -18.87
N ASP A 552 7.01 16.44 -17.60
CA ASP A 552 8.23 15.80 -17.10
C ASP A 552 8.32 14.35 -17.60
N LYS A 553 9.30 14.09 -18.46
CA LYS A 553 9.51 12.78 -19.13
C LYS A 553 9.78 11.60 -18.20
N PHE A 554 10.09 11.85 -16.92
CA PHE A 554 10.34 10.79 -15.93
C PHE A 554 9.13 10.52 -15.04
N THR A 555 8.01 11.23 -15.25
CA THR A 555 6.77 11.04 -14.48
C THR A 555 5.54 10.98 -15.36
N TYR A 556 5.38 11.92 -16.30
CA TYR A 556 4.18 12.11 -17.15
C TYR A 556 2.87 12.31 -16.38
N GLY A 557 2.95 12.99 -15.23
CA GLY A 557 1.83 13.20 -14.32
C GLY A 557 2.29 13.24 -12.85
N SER A 558 1.32 13.30 -11.94
CA SER A 558 1.53 13.48 -10.51
C SER A 558 1.43 12.17 -9.75
N TYR A 559 0.27 11.52 -9.71
CA TYR A 559 0.05 10.26 -8.99
C TYR A 559 -1.20 9.53 -9.52
N SER A 560 -1.36 8.24 -9.18
CA SER A 560 -2.47 7.44 -9.68
C SER A 560 -3.80 7.78 -9.01
N TYR A 561 -4.89 7.41 -9.68
CA TYR A 561 -6.25 7.44 -9.14
C TYR A 561 -7.04 6.25 -9.67
N VAL A 562 -8.17 5.92 -9.04
CA VAL A 562 -9.06 4.86 -9.54
C VAL A 562 -9.98 5.43 -10.61
N ALA A 563 -9.65 5.17 -11.87
CA ALA A 563 -10.42 5.63 -13.01
C ALA A 563 -11.69 4.80 -13.21
N ILE A 564 -12.64 5.31 -14.00
CA ILE A 564 -13.78 4.52 -14.48
C ILE A 564 -13.27 3.25 -15.18
N GLY A 565 -13.89 2.11 -14.89
CA GLY A 565 -13.47 0.80 -15.38
C GLY A 565 -12.27 0.20 -14.65
N ALA A 566 -11.63 0.91 -13.71
CA ALA A 566 -10.57 0.39 -12.86
C ALA A 566 -11.07 0.08 -11.44
N SER A 567 -10.34 -0.79 -10.73
CA SER A 567 -10.56 -1.08 -9.31
C SER A 567 -9.24 -1.16 -8.55
N GLY A 568 -9.32 -1.44 -7.24
CA GLY A 568 -8.15 -1.70 -6.42
C GLY A 568 -7.38 -2.95 -6.84
N ASP A 569 -8.05 -3.91 -7.46
CA ASP A 569 -7.40 -5.13 -7.92
C ASP A 569 -6.37 -4.81 -9.03
N ASP A 570 -6.57 -3.75 -9.81
CA ASP A 570 -5.58 -3.33 -10.80
C ASP A 570 -4.25 -2.92 -10.16
N TYR A 571 -4.27 -2.33 -8.95
CA TYR A 571 -3.04 -2.01 -8.21
C TYR A 571 -2.31 -3.28 -7.77
N ASP A 572 -3.05 -4.30 -7.35
CA ASP A 572 -2.51 -5.60 -6.96
C ASP A 572 -1.91 -6.32 -8.17
N VAL A 573 -2.64 -6.36 -9.31
CA VAL A 573 -2.14 -6.88 -10.60
C VAL A 573 -0.88 -6.14 -11.07
N LEU A 574 -0.82 -4.82 -10.87
CA LEU A 574 0.37 -4.05 -11.22
C LEU A 574 1.57 -4.38 -10.30
N ALA A 575 1.33 -4.72 -9.03
CA ALA A 575 2.37 -5.14 -8.08
C ALA A 575 2.95 -6.53 -8.38
N GLU A 576 2.20 -7.43 -9.02
CA GLU A 576 2.64 -8.82 -9.27
C GLU A 576 4.02 -8.92 -9.95
N SER A 577 4.87 -9.82 -9.47
CA SER A 577 6.14 -10.12 -10.14
C SER A 577 5.93 -10.89 -11.44
N VAL A 578 6.85 -10.77 -12.40
CA VAL A 578 6.81 -11.52 -13.66
C VAL A 578 8.12 -12.26 -13.93
N GLY A 579 8.05 -13.23 -14.86
CA GLY A 579 9.20 -14.06 -15.24
C GLY A 579 9.68 -14.99 -14.13
N ASP A 580 8.75 -15.54 -13.34
CA ASP A 580 9.05 -16.40 -12.17
C ASP A 580 9.93 -15.69 -11.11
N GLY A 581 9.49 -14.50 -10.70
CA GLY A 581 10.20 -13.71 -9.69
C GLY A 581 11.55 -13.16 -10.18
N ARG A 582 11.59 -12.68 -11.44
CA ARG A 582 12.73 -12.00 -12.05
C ARG A 582 12.54 -10.49 -12.14
N VAL A 583 11.32 -10.05 -12.40
CA VAL A 583 10.96 -8.63 -12.50
C VAL A 583 9.87 -8.33 -11.47
N PHE A 584 10.14 -7.38 -10.58
CA PHE A 584 9.25 -6.94 -9.51
C PHE A 584 8.82 -5.49 -9.75
N PHE A 585 7.71 -5.07 -9.14
CA PHE A 585 7.16 -3.72 -9.31
C PHE A 585 6.86 -3.08 -7.95
N ALA A 586 7.44 -1.90 -7.70
CA ALA A 586 7.12 -1.08 -6.54
C ALA A 586 6.81 0.36 -6.97
N GLY A 587 6.24 1.14 -6.06
CA GLY A 587 5.78 2.50 -6.30
C GLY A 587 4.36 2.70 -5.77
N GLU A 588 3.94 3.95 -5.67
CA GLU A 588 2.60 4.28 -5.17
C GLU A 588 1.47 3.62 -5.98
N ALA A 589 1.64 3.47 -7.30
CA ALA A 589 0.67 2.78 -8.16
C ALA A 589 0.65 1.24 -8.00
N THR A 590 1.44 0.68 -7.09
CA THR A 590 1.49 -0.76 -6.76
C THR A 590 0.98 -1.05 -5.35
N ASN A 591 0.37 -0.06 -4.69
CA ASN A 591 -0.10 -0.20 -3.32
C ASN A 591 -1.59 0.17 -3.25
N ARG A 592 -2.46 -0.85 -3.25
CA ARG A 592 -3.90 -0.68 -3.19
C ARG A 592 -4.40 0.08 -1.95
N ARG A 593 -3.76 -0.17 -0.81
CA ARG A 593 -4.15 0.41 0.49
C ARG A 593 -3.70 1.85 0.64
N TYR A 594 -2.60 2.22 -0.03
CA TYR A 594 -1.97 3.54 0.08
C TYR A 594 -1.54 4.07 -1.29
N PRO A 595 -2.44 4.16 -2.29
CA PRO A 595 -2.08 4.69 -3.59
C PRO A 595 -1.76 6.19 -3.48
N ALA A 596 -1.09 6.76 -4.48
CA ALA A 596 -0.81 8.20 -4.56
C ALA A 596 0.02 8.84 -3.44
N THR A 597 0.44 8.10 -2.40
CA THR A 597 1.12 8.68 -1.24
C THR A 597 2.62 8.40 -1.19
N MET A 598 3.34 9.23 -0.45
CA MET A 598 4.76 8.99 -0.15
C MET A 598 4.96 7.70 0.65
N HIS A 599 4.11 7.45 1.66
CA HIS A 599 4.22 6.26 2.50
C HIS A 599 3.86 5.00 1.74
N GLY A 600 2.88 5.03 0.83
CA GLY A 600 2.55 3.91 -0.03
C GLY A 600 3.71 3.50 -0.94
N ALA A 601 4.39 4.48 -1.53
CA ALA A 601 5.62 4.23 -2.27
C ALA A 601 6.71 3.61 -1.38
N PHE A 602 6.97 4.17 -0.20
CA PHE A 602 7.97 3.62 0.73
C PHE A 602 7.65 2.17 1.14
N LEU A 603 6.41 1.90 1.55
CA LEU A 603 5.94 0.58 1.98
C LEU A 603 6.00 -0.44 0.83
N SER A 604 5.66 -0.05 -0.40
CA SER A 604 5.79 -0.93 -1.56
C SER A 604 7.25 -1.36 -1.82
N GLY A 605 8.22 -0.50 -1.49
CA GLY A 605 9.64 -0.85 -1.59
C GLY A 605 10.05 -1.91 -0.56
N LEU A 606 9.55 -1.82 0.67
CA LEU A 606 9.79 -2.83 1.71
C LEU A 606 9.12 -4.16 1.35
N ARG A 607 7.88 -4.11 0.88
CA ARG A 607 7.13 -5.28 0.38
C ARG A 607 7.91 -6.01 -0.71
N GLU A 608 8.38 -5.30 -1.74
CA GLU A 608 9.12 -5.96 -2.82
C GLU A 608 10.48 -6.51 -2.38
N ALA A 609 11.13 -5.90 -1.38
CA ALA A 609 12.34 -6.46 -0.81
C ALA A 609 12.09 -7.82 -0.12
N ALA A 610 10.97 -7.98 0.60
CA ALA A 610 10.54 -9.26 1.17
C ALA A 610 10.19 -10.29 0.08
N ASN A 611 9.45 -9.87 -0.96
CA ASN A 611 9.10 -10.73 -2.09
C ASN A 611 10.34 -11.22 -2.87
N ILE A 612 11.33 -10.35 -3.05
CA ILE A 612 12.62 -10.68 -3.65
C ILE A 612 13.37 -11.72 -2.80
N LEU A 613 13.40 -11.54 -1.47
CA LEU A 613 13.99 -12.52 -0.56
C LEU A 613 13.30 -13.89 -0.68
N ARG A 614 11.97 -13.92 -0.67
CA ARG A 614 11.17 -15.14 -0.83
C ARG A 614 11.47 -15.83 -2.16
N ALA A 615 11.49 -15.09 -3.26
CA ALA A 615 11.81 -15.63 -4.59
C ALA A 615 13.25 -16.17 -4.68
N ALA A 616 14.22 -15.47 -4.08
CA ALA A 616 15.61 -15.93 -4.02
C ALA A 616 15.75 -17.22 -3.20
N ASN A 617 15.10 -17.30 -2.03
CA ASN A 617 15.10 -18.50 -1.19
C ASN A 617 14.45 -19.69 -1.91
N LYS A 618 13.30 -19.49 -2.58
CA LYS A 618 12.64 -20.52 -3.39
C LYS A 618 13.55 -21.06 -4.49
N ARG A 619 14.22 -20.17 -5.24
CA ARG A 619 15.19 -20.58 -6.27
C ARG A 619 16.38 -21.35 -5.71
N SER A 620 16.88 -20.94 -4.54
CA SER A 620 18.00 -21.62 -3.87
C SER A 620 17.62 -23.04 -3.41
N LEU A 621 16.38 -23.25 -2.94
CA LEU A 621 15.86 -24.57 -2.58
C LEU A 621 15.76 -25.50 -3.81
N VAL A 622 15.16 -25.03 -4.90
CA VAL A 622 15.06 -25.80 -6.16
C VAL A 622 16.44 -26.16 -6.71
N ALA A 623 17.43 -25.25 -6.61
CA ALA A 623 18.79 -25.54 -7.02
C ALA A 623 19.45 -26.63 -6.15
N LYS A 624 19.23 -26.61 -4.83
CA LYS A 624 19.73 -27.64 -3.91
C LYS A 624 19.08 -29.00 -4.17
N GLU A 625 17.78 -29.04 -4.41
CA GLU A 625 17.05 -30.28 -4.78
C GLU A 625 17.56 -30.87 -6.09
N LYS A 626 17.83 -30.03 -7.11
CA LYS A 626 18.46 -30.48 -8.38
C LYS A 626 19.89 -31.00 -8.20
N ILE A 627 20.67 -30.39 -7.30
CA ILE A 627 22.04 -30.86 -6.98
C ILE A 627 22.01 -32.16 -6.18
N ASN A 628 21.07 -32.31 -5.24
CA ASN A 628 20.92 -33.51 -4.42
C ASN A 628 20.42 -34.69 -5.26
N SER A 629 19.40 -34.51 -6.10
CA SER A 629 18.94 -35.53 -7.04
C SER A 629 20.02 -35.91 -8.09
N GLY A 630 20.83 -34.94 -8.53
CA GLY A 630 21.99 -35.21 -9.39
C GLY A 630 23.16 -35.93 -8.69
N ARG A 631 23.27 -35.83 -7.36
CA ARG A 631 24.24 -36.58 -6.53
C ARG A 631 23.72 -37.96 -6.14
N GLU A 632 22.43 -38.10 -5.90
CA GLU A 632 21.75 -39.35 -5.61
C GLU A 632 21.77 -40.32 -6.82
N ALA A 633 21.81 -39.80 -8.05
CA ALA A 633 22.05 -40.60 -9.25
C ALA A 633 23.43 -41.30 -9.29
N ASN A 634 24.41 -40.87 -8.49
CA ASN A 634 25.74 -41.48 -8.39
C ASN A 634 25.96 -42.33 -7.14
N ASN A 635 25.00 -42.36 -6.21
CA ASN A 635 25.04 -43.21 -5.01
C ASN A 635 23.66 -43.85 -4.80
N ALA A 636 23.26 -44.70 -5.73
CA ALA A 636 22.13 -45.59 -5.52
C ALA A 636 22.52 -46.68 -4.51
N LYS A 637 22.29 -46.40 -3.21
CA LYS A 637 21.74 -47.33 -2.20
C LYS A 637 21.69 -46.63 -0.84
N GLU A 638 20.50 -46.64 -0.24
CA GLU A 638 20.16 -46.30 1.15
C GLU A 638 19.97 -44.81 1.49
N ILE A 639 18.75 -44.30 1.29
CA ILE A 639 17.74 -44.06 2.35
C ILE A 639 16.64 -43.15 1.76
N ASN A 640 15.46 -43.73 1.54
CA ASN A 640 14.24 -43.05 1.11
C ASN A 640 13.65 -42.21 2.25
N VAL A 641 13.75 -40.89 2.16
CA VAL A 641 12.73 -39.95 2.66
C VAL A 641 12.81 -38.69 1.78
N ILE A 642 11.67 -38.19 1.28
CA ILE A 642 11.47 -36.95 0.45
C ILE A 642 11.14 -37.16 -1.05
N GLU A 643 10.34 -38.18 -1.42
CA GLU A 643 9.73 -38.28 -2.77
C GLU A 643 8.18 -38.09 -2.82
N GLU A 644 7.52 -37.71 -1.71
CA GLU A 644 6.05 -37.80 -1.64
C GLU A 644 5.23 -36.59 -2.13
N ILE A 645 5.87 -35.47 -2.52
CA ILE A 645 5.12 -34.28 -2.95
C ILE A 645 4.72 -34.34 -4.43
N ASP A 646 5.48 -35.04 -5.29
CA ASP A 646 5.20 -35.12 -6.74
C ASP A 646 4.29 -36.30 -7.17
N ASP A 647 4.06 -37.27 -6.29
CA ASP A 647 3.30 -38.49 -6.63
C ASP A 647 1.77 -38.35 -6.39
N PHE A 648 1.38 -37.48 -5.47
CA PHE A 648 -0.03 -37.35 -5.09
C PHE A 648 -0.89 -36.62 -6.14
N ASP A 649 -0.37 -35.55 -6.73
CA ASP A 649 -1.12 -34.81 -7.77
C ASP A 649 -1.29 -35.63 -9.05
N LYS A 650 -0.38 -36.59 -9.31
CA LYS A 650 -0.53 -37.56 -10.41
C LYS A 650 -1.76 -38.45 -10.24
N LEU A 651 -2.17 -38.77 -9.01
CA LEU A 651 -3.39 -39.56 -8.77
C LEU A 651 -4.63 -38.88 -9.36
N PHE A 652 -4.69 -37.55 -9.40
CA PHE A 652 -5.84 -36.82 -9.92
C PHE A 652 -5.72 -36.42 -11.39
N GLN A 653 -4.66 -36.83 -12.10
CA GLN A 653 -4.59 -36.71 -13.57
C GLN A 653 -5.59 -37.66 -14.26
N THR A 654 -5.87 -38.81 -13.63
CA THR A 654 -6.85 -39.79 -14.06
C THR A 654 -7.85 -40.07 -12.92
N PRO A 655 -8.79 -39.15 -12.64
CA PRO A 655 -9.78 -39.35 -11.58
C PRO A 655 -10.78 -40.45 -11.95
N ASP A 656 -11.37 -41.11 -10.95
CA ASP A 656 -12.43 -42.10 -11.18
C ASP A 656 -13.76 -41.42 -11.53
N MET A 657 -13.99 -40.20 -11.02
CA MET A 657 -15.08 -39.32 -11.42
C MET A 657 -14.65 -37.85 -11.41
N SER A 658 -15.24 -37.06 -12.30
CA SER A 658 -15.03 -35.60 -12.37
C SER A 658 -16.33 -34.88 -12.69
N PHE A 659 -16.63 -33.79 -11.98
CA PHE A 659 -17.79 -32.93 -12.26
C PHE A 659 -17.53 -31.49 -11.80
N GLY A 660 -17.52 -30.54 -12.74
CA GLY A 660 -17.11 -29.16 -12.47
C GLY A 660 -15.69 -29.10 -11.90
N SER A 661 -15.51 -28.38 -10.78
CA SER A 661 -14.24 -28.30 -10.04
C SER A 661 -13.93 -29.50 -9.13
N PHE A 662 -14.78 -30.52 -9.10
CA PHE A 662 -14.64 -31.68 -8.22
C PHE A 662 -14.02 -32.88 -8.95
N LEU A 663 -13.04 -33.51 -8.30
CA LEU A 663 -12.34 -34.70 -8.77
C LEU A 663 -12.33 -35.75 -7.66
N VAL A 664 -12.61 -37.01 -8.01
CA VAL A 664 -12.81 -38.08 -7.02
C VAL A 664 -11.94 -39.30 -7.33
N LEU A 665 -11.41 -39.89 -6.27
CA LEU A 665 -10.78 -41.20 -6.27
C LEU A 665 -11.50 -42.12 -5.28
N PHE A 666 -11.85 -43.32 -5.73
CA PHE A 666 -12.49 -44.34 -4.89
C PHE A 666 -11.45 -45.27 -4.27
N ASP A 667 -11.74 -45.79 -3.07
CA ASP A 667 -10.93 -46.84 -2.48
C ASP A 667 -10.93 -48.07 -3.40
N PRO A 668 -9.76 -48.52 -3.91
CA PRO A 668 -9.70 -49.68 -4.79
C PRO A 668 -9.98 -51.01 -4.05
N ARG A 669 -9.97 -51.01 -2.71
CA ARG A 669 -10.17 -52.21 -1.87
C ARG A 669 -11.64 -52.61 -1.74
N SER A 670 -12.58 -51.71 -2.07
CA SER A 670 -14.01 -51.95 -1.86
C SER A 670 -14.89 -51.19 -2.86
N THR A 671 -15.97 -51.83 -3.29
CA THR A 671 -17.02 -51.20 -4.12
C THR A 671 -18.25 -50.82 -3.30
N ASP A 672 -18.20 -50.94 -1.98
CA ASP A 672 -19.32 -50.61 -1.09
C ASP A 672 -19.62 -49.10 -1.08
N LEU A 673 -20.90 -48.75 -1.08
CA LEU A 673 -21.40 -47.38 -1.15
C LEU A 673 -21.08 -46.56 0.10
N ASP A 674 -20.87 -47.21 1.24
CA ASP A 674 -20.49 -46.56 2.50
C ASP A 674 -18.97 -46.39 2.65
N THR A 675 -18.17 -46.93 1.72
CA THR A 675 -16.71 -46.78 1.73
C THR A 675 -16.31 -45.33 1.41
N ALA A 676 -15.30 -44.83 2.12
CA ALA A 676 -14.77 -43.48 1.91
C ALA A 676 -14.09 -43.32 0.53
N ALA A 677 -14.36 -42.19 -0.11
CA ALA A 677 -13.73 -41.73 -1.33
C ALA A 677 -12.96 -40.44 -1.04
N LEU A 678 -11.84 -40.25 -1.73
CA LEU A 678 -11.05 -39.04 -1.64
C LEU A 678 -11.57 -38.01 -2.65
N LEU A 679 -12.10 -36.90 -2.15
CA LEU A 679 -12.61 -35.78 -2.93
C LEU A 679 -11.56 -34.66 -2.98
N ARG A 680 -11.30 -34.12 -4.17
CA ARG A 680 -10.51 -32.90 -4.41
C ARG A 680 -11.39 -31.83 -5.05
N VAL A 681 -11.33 -30.60 -4.55
CA VAL A 681 -12.08 -29.44 -5.06
C VAL A 681 -11.10 -28.34 -5.45
N GLY A 682 -11.13 -27.92 -6.70
CA GLY A 682 -10.29 -26.83 -7.22
C GLY A 682 -10.97 -25.47 -7.14
N PHE A 683 -10.31 -24.49 -6.52
CA PHE A 683 -10.76 -23.09 -6.47
C PHE A 683 -9.91 -22.24 -7.41
N GLY A 684 -10.56 -21.36 -8.19
CA GLY A 684 -9.87 -20.25 -8.87
C GLY A 684 -9.35 -20.49 -10.29
N GLY A 685 -9.69 -21.60 -10.94
CA GLY A 685 -9.14 -21.97 -12.26
C GLY A 685 -9.31 -20.96 -13.41
N ASN A 686 -10.25 -20.00 -13.31
CA ASN A 686 -10.48 -19.00 -14.35
C ASN A 686 -10.07 -17.57 -13.97
N HIS A 687 -9.62 -17.31 -12.73
CA HIS A 687 -9.40 -15.93 -12.23
C HIS A 687 -8.14 -15.75 -11.36
N LEU A 688 -7.30 -16.78 -11.16
CA LEU A 688 -6.05 -16.65 -10.43
C LEU A 688 -4.87 -17.04 -11.32
N ALA A 689 -3.95 -16.10 -11.57
CA ALA A 689 -2.72 -16.32 -12.32
C ALA A 689 -1.66 -17.14 -11.54
N SER A 690 -1.96 -17.60 -10.30
CA SER A 690 -1.04 -18.34 -9.41
C SER A 690 -1.30 -19.85 -9.30
N GLY A 691 -2.20 -20.41 -10.11
CA GLY A 691 -2.58 -21.83 -10.05
C GLY A 691 -3.82 -22.08 -9.19
N ALA A 692 -4.49 -23.22 -9.40
CA ALA A 692 -5.71 -23.55 -8.68
C ALA A 692 -5.41 -24.00 -7.23
N LEU A 693 -6.13 -23.46 -6.25
CA LEU A 693 -6.07 -23.95 -4.88
C LEU A 693 -6.87 -25.26 -4.78
N TYR A 694 -6.24 -26.35 -4.38
CA TYR A 694 -6.93 -27.63 -4.17
C TYR A 694 -7.14 -27.93 -2.69
N LEU A 695 -8.39 -28.15 -2.31
CA LEU A 695 -8.76 -28.65 -0.98
C LEU A 695 -9.37 -30.06 -1.08
N TYR A 696 -9.28 -30.82 0.00
CA TYR A 696 -9.57 -32.25 0.03
C TYR A 696 -10.58 -32.60 1.14
N SER A 697 -11.28 -33.71 0.97
CA SER A 697 -12.06 -34.33 2.04
C SER A 697 -12.31 -35.81 1.79
N LEU A 698 -12.71 -36.54 2.82
CA LEU A 698 -13.16 -37.93 2.73
C LEU A 698 -14.68 -37.98 2.85
N ILE A 699 -15.35 -38.50 1.83
CA ILE A 699 -16.81 -38.66 1.83
C ILE A 699 -17.22 -40.06 1.37
N PRO A 700 -18.31 -40.65 1.88
CA PRO A 700 -18.81 -41.92 1.39
C PRO A 700 -19.11 -41.90 -0.11
N ARG A 701 -18.85 -43.01 -0.79
CA ARG A 701 -19.10 -43.19 -2.22
C ARG A 701 -20.55 -42.85 -2.61
N LYS A 702 -21.54 -43.15 -1.77
CA LYS A 702 -22.93 -42.74 -1.97
C LYS A 702 -23.10 -41.22 -2.09
N GLN A 703 -22.43 -40.45 -1.24
CA GLN A 703 -22.50 -38.98 -1.26
C GLN A 703 -21.83 -38.41 -2.52
N VAL A 704 -20.77 -39.05 -3.02
CA VAL A 704 -20.17 -38.70 -4.33
C VAL A 704 -21.20 -38.85 -5.45
N MET A 705 -21.93 -39.97 -5.46
CA MET A 705 -22.95 -40.23 -6.50
C MET A 705 -24.05 -39.17 -6.45
N GLU A 706 -24.51 -38.81 -5.26
CA GLU A 706 -25.51 -37.74 -5.06
C GLU A 706 -24.97 -36.37 -5.54
N LEU A 707 -23.72 -36.01 -5.20
CA LEU A 707 -23.09 -34.76 -5.64
C LEU A 707 -22.93 -34.66 -7.16
N SER A 708 -22.68 -35.79 -7.83
CA SER A 708 -22.54 -35.84 -9.29
C SER A 708 -23.83 -35.46 -10.03
N GLN A 709 -25.00 -35.62 -9.39
CA GLN A 709 -26.31 -35.29 -9.94
C GLN A 709 -26.75 -33.84 -9.69
N VAL A 710 -26.04 -33.11 -8.82
CA VAL A 710 -26.35 -31.69 -8.53
C VAL A 710 -25.74 -30.80 -9.59
N GLU A 711 -26.49 -29.84 -10.12
CA GLU A 711 -26.03 -28.90 -11.13
C GLU A 711 -25.40 -27.64 -10.50
N GLY A 712 -24.20 -27.27 -10.96
CA GLY A 712 -23.45 -26.09 -10.55
C GLY A 712 -22.59 -26.27 -9.28
N ASP A 713 -21.35 -25.78 -9.33
CA ASP A 713 -20.36 -25.95 -8.25
C ASP A 713 -20.75 -25.25 -6.95
N GLY A 714 -21.43 -24.10 -7.02
CA GLY A 714 -21.95 -23.41 -5.85
C GLY A 714 -23.00 -24.22 -5.08
N ASN A 715 -23.86 -24.96 -5.79
CA ASN A 715 -24.87 -25.83 -5.17
C ASN A 715 -24.24 -27.09 -4.58
N ARG A 716 -23.25 -27.68 -5.26
CA ARG A 716 -22.46 -28.82 -4.73
C ARG A 716 -21.71 -28.45 -3.46
N MET A 717 -21.08 -27.27 -3.43
CA MET A 717 -20.40 -26.75 -2.24
C MET A 717 -21.36 -26.55 -1.07
N ARG A 718 -22.55 -25.99 -1.33
CA ARG A 718 -23.58 -25.83 -0.30
C ARG A 718 -24.08 -27.17 0.23
N MET A 719 -24.27 -28.16 -0.65
CA MET A 719 -24.67 -29.51 -0.25
C MET A 719 -23.61 -30.18 0.63
N LEU A 720 -22.33 -30.10 0.25
CA LEU A 720 -21.21 -30.59 1.06
C LEU A 720 -21.16 -29.95 2.45
N SER A 721 -21.25 -28.62 2.53
CA SER A 721 -21.14 -27.91 3.80
C SER A 721 -22.39 -28.03 4.68
N SER A 722 -23.58 -27.92 4.10
CA SER A 722 -24.83 -27.74 4.84
C SER A 722 -25.62 -29.04 5.02
N ASN A 723 -25.57 -29.96 4.06
CA ASN A 723 -26.32 -31.22 4.14
C ASN A 723 -25.46 -32.33 4.74
N TYR A 724 -24.19 -32.42 4.32
CA TYR A 724 -23.28 -33.47 4.81
C TYR A 724 -22.37 -33.02 5.95
N GLY A 725 -22.30 -31.71 6.24
CA GLY A 725 -21.44 -31.17 7.31
C GLY A 725 -19.95 -31.35 7.06
N VAL A 726 -19.55 -31.53 5.80
CA VAL A 726 -18.19 -31.87 5.39
C VAL A 726 -17.34 -30.60 5.36
N LYS A 727 -16.16 -30.66 5.97
CA LYS A 727 -15.14 -29.62 5.88
C LYS A 727 -14.10 -30.02 4.84
N LEU A 728 -13.74 -29.06 3.99
CA LEU A 728 -12.60 -29.19 3.09
C LEU A 728 -11.33 -28.76 3.83
N VAL A 729 -10.25 -29.50 3.63
CA VAL A 729 -8.98 -29.30 4.34
C VAL A 729 -7.80 -29.35 3.37
N GLY A 730 -6.63 -28.84 3.79
CA GLY A 730 -5.40 -29.05 3.03
C GLY A 730 -4.98 -30.53 3.05
N ARG A 731 -4.17 -30.98 2.08
CA ARG A 731 -3.70 -32.38 1.97
C ARG A 731 -3.20 -32.95 3.30
N LYS A 732 -2.30 -32.24 3.99
CA LYS A 732 -1.68 -32.67 5.25
C LYS A 732 -2.66 -32.80 6.43
N SER A 733 -3.92 -32.41 6.25
CA SER A 733 -4.96 -32.41 7.27
C SER A 733 -5.98 -33.55 7.10
N LEU A 734 -5.77 -34.48 6.14
CA LEU A 734 -6.63 -35.65 5.94
C LEU A 734 -6.48 -36.73 7.03
N GLY A 735 -5.44 -36.66 7.85
CA GLY A 735 -5.19 -37.58 8.97
C GLY A 735 -4.79 -38.99 8.52
N SER A 736 -4.59 -39.90 9.48
CA SER A 736 -4.09 -41.26 9.22
C SER A 736 -5.00 -42.10 8.30
N VAL A 737 -6.32 -41.89 8.36
CA VAL A 737 -7.29 -42.57 7.51
C VAL A 737 -7.17 -42.12 6.05
N GLY A 738 -6.89 -40.83 5.82
CA GLY A 738 -6.64 -40.31 4.49
C GLY A 738 -5.33 -40.79 3.89
N GLU A 739 -4.26 -40.82 4.68
CA GLU A 739 -2.95 -41.32 4.22
C GLU A 739 -3.01 -42.82 3.87
N ASP A 740 -3.65 -43.67 4.68
CA ASP A 740 -3.86 -45.10 4.36
C ASP A 740 -4.62 -45.31 3.04
N LEU A 741 -5.64 -44.48 2.80
CA LEU A 741 -6.41 -44.52 1.56
C LEU A 741 -5.56 -44.11 0.34
N ILE A 742 -4.73 -43.07 0.49
CA ILE A 742 -3.83 -42.58 -0.55
C ILE A 742 -2.79 -43.63 -0.90
N ASP A 743 -2.19 -44.28 0.09
CA ASP A 743 -1.21 -45.34 -0.13
C ASP A 743 -1.81 -46.54 -0.86
N SER A 744 -3.05 -46.93 -0.50
CA SER A 744 -3.77 -47.96 -1.23
C SER A 744 -4.04 -47.57 -2.69
N MET A 745 -4.35 -46.30 -2.97
CA MET A 745 -4.59 -45.80 -4.34
C MET A 745 -3.30 -45.79 -5.17
N LYS A 746 -2.17 -45.40 -4.57
CA LYS A 746 -0.85 -45.45 -5.21
C LYS A 746 -0.45 -46.88 -5.54
N ALA A 747 -0.58 -47.81 -4.58
CA ALA A 747 -0.25 -49.22 -4.77
C ALA A 747 -1.09 -49.87 -5.88
N ALA A 748 -2.39 -49.59 -5.94
CA ALA A 748 -3.26 -50.10 -7.00
C ALA A 748 -2.87 -49.61 -8.39
N ARG A 749 -2.34 -48.38 -8.50
CA ARG A 749 -1.94 -47.76 -9.78
C ARG A 749 -0.53 -48.10 -10.23
N LEU A 750 0.39 -48.46 -9.32
CA LEU A 750 1.66 -49.06 -9.71
C LEU A 750 1.45 -50.46 -10.34
N ASN A 751 0.57 -51.26 -9.75
CA ASN A 751 0.29 -52.63 -10.22
C ASN A 751 -0.38 -52.67 -11.61
N SER A 752 -1.13 -51.63 -12.01
CA SER A 752 -1.74 -51.55 -13.34
C SER A 752 -0.72 -51.19 -14.44
N VAL A 753 0.36 -50.48 -14.10
CA VAL A 753 1.45 -50.11 -15.01
C VAL A 753 2.40 -51.29 -15.24
N GLU A 754 2.73 -52.08 -14.20
CA GLU A 754 3.54 -53.30 -14.35
C GLU A 754 2.82 -54.40 -15.15
N GLY A 755 1.49 -54.50 -14.99
CA GLY A 755 0.65 -55.44 -15.75
C GLY A 755 0.57 -55.14 -17.25
N THR A 756 0.68 -53.88 -17.66
CA THR A 756 0.68 -53.49 -19.08
C THR A 756 2.05 -53.69 -19.73
N THR A 757 3.15 -53.54 -18.99
CA THR A 757 4.49 -53.89 -19.49
C THR A 757 4.71 -55.40 -19.66
N ASN A 758 4.13 -56.25 -18.81
CA ASN A 758 4.25 -57.71 -18.97
C ASN A 758 3.37 -58.28 -20.08
N ALA A 759 2.24 -57.65 -20.42
CA ALA A 759 1.41 -58.05 -21.56
C ALA A 759 2.03 -57.64 -22.91
N ALA A 760 2.80 -56.54 -22.96
CA ALA A 760 3.51 -56.10 -24.17
C ALA A 760 4.80 -56.89 -24.46
N LEU A 761 5.29 -57.69 -23.52
CA LEU A 761 6.45 -58.58 -23.66
C LEU A 761 6.06 -60.04 -23.98
N GLN A 762 4.77 -60.36 -24.03
CA GLN A 762 4.24 -61.69 -24.40
C GLN A 762 3.26 -61.68 -25.59
N ALA A 763 3.23 -60.61 -26.38
CA ALA A 763 2.45 -60.52 -27.63
C ALA A 763 3.34 -60.48 -28.87
#